data_AF-A0A8B9LEP6-F1
#
_entry.id   AF-A0A8B9LEP6-F1
#
_cell.length_a   1.000
_cell.length_b   1.000
_cell.length_c   1.000
_cell.angle_alpha   90.00
_cell.angle_beta   90.00
_cell.angle_gamma   90.00
#
_symmetry.space_group_name_H-M   'P 1'
#
loop_
_entity.id
_entity.type
_entity.pdbx_description
1 polymer ?
#
loop_
_entity_poly.entity_id
_entity_poly.type
_entity_poly.pdbx_seq_one_letter_code
_entity_poly.pdbx_strand_id
1 'polypeptide(L)'
;MAVLQRTQMCSPGTPVCTGRPGTRPTWVTVFLLYSGWFCLLTKAQMKIPPETVQKWANSLSVELNAVASKYSGAALLQKKLKDVEPIIRIEDVDGTAIVQDFSEEIEKMLGSKMKSVKRLADTAEDADLYHEFNSTLTFDYFNSMLINTMDEEGNFIELGGEFPLEENEHFNRLQVNTLMSDIQVPTNVYNKDPDILNGVYMSEALNDVFISNFQKDPTLTWQYFGSSTGFFRLYPGIKWTPDSNGVVAFDCRNRNWYIQAATSPKDIIIVVDVSGSMKGLKLTIAKHTINTILDTLGENDFVNIIAYTDYVRYVEPCFKGTLVQADLDNREHFKLLVEELQVKGEGKVKKAMKESFRVLNEATANGQGSLCNQAIMLITDGAMEDFQSVFEEFNWPDKKVRVFTYLIGRDMTFAESVKWIACNNKGYYTHINTLADVQENVMEYLHVLSRPMVINHDHDIIWTEAYMDSVLPNTKELFNSMAQSLLLMTTVAMPVFSKKKETLSHGILLGVVGTDVPLLEVMMLAPRYKLGAHGYAFLVTNNGYILAHPDLRPLYKDGKKLKPKPNYNSVDLSEAEWEDTEEILRTAMVKGETGTLTIDVRSAVDKGKRPLFLKNDYFYTTINETPFSFGMVLTRGHGEYVFFGNVSVEEGLHDLQQPDLTIADGWTYCETDIDPHHRKLSQLQAVVRYLTGKEPDLECDEILLQQTLFDAVVTAPLEAYWTALMLSGNGVEDGIETAFLGTRSGLMRVTRYSGIEKRKGKNFLTRADKENLFTVDHFPIWYRLAAENKPGQFLYYVPDDDVNKGKYTAVAVTSVTVTEGKRTAMAGAIGVQMSLDLLERKFLATTKQSNETDCSNIEGLCPLSCESVEINCYLVDNNGFIVMSTERGDIGRFFGEVDGSVMAQLLKSGLYKRVTLYDYQAMCKNSHHHSSGARPLLSPFYGLMAAVKWLFSNLMLFLLEFNICGLWHNDYLADAHRQKKVESMVPCNTEYPGFIYDSTIRETNSIIKCGRCQKMFVLQQVVNSNLVLLMVQADCDCSRQYAPITLTPREVKYNATVKCNRMKSQKIRRRPESCHAYHPHENAKDCGGACEISISVALFFLSLVTSLALR
;
A
#
# COMPACT_ATOMS: atom_id res chain seq x y z
N MET A 1 -9.65 -43.53 -14.12
CA MET A 1 -10.52 -44.66 -14.49
C MET A 1 -11.51 -44.89 -13.35
N ALA A 2 -12.81 -44.94 -13.67
CA ALA A 2 -14.00 -45.10 -12.80
C ALA A 2 -14.15 -44.00 -11.69
N VAL A 3 -14.79 -42.83 -11.86
CA VAL A 3 -16.05 -42.39 -12.51
C VAL A 3 -17.33 -42.79 -11.75
N LEU A 4 -17.85 -41.80 -10.99
CA LEU A 4 -19.27 -41.40 -10.81
C LEU A 4 -20.17 -42.38 -10.01
N GLN A 5 -21.25 -42.01 -9.29
CA GLN A 5 -22.08 -40.79 -9.20
C GLN A 5 -23.05 -41.00 -8.00
N ARG A 6 -23.29 -39.98 -7.15
CA ARG A 6 -24.47 -39.07 -7.08
C ARG A 6 -25.77 -39.61 -6.43
N THR A 7 -26.28 -38.79 -5.49
CA THR A 7 -27.70 -38.33 -5.29
C THR A 7 -28.80 -39.39 -5.03
N GLN A 8 -29.92 -39.18 -4.33
CA GLN A 8 -30.65 -38.03 -3.82
C GLN A 8 -31.77 -38.54 -2.86
N MET A 9 -32.20 -37.66 -1.94
CA MET A 9 -33.54 -37.47 -1.37
C MET A 9 -34.70 -38.45 -1.69
N CYS A 10 -35.40 -38.92 -0.65
CA CYS A 10 -36.81 -38.56 -0.28
C CYS A 10 -37.49 -39.64 0.59
N SER A 11 -38.10 -39.22 1.70
CA SER A 11 -39.13 -39.92 2.51
C SER A 11 -40.45 -40.12 1.70
N PRO A 12 -41.59 -40.62 2.25
CA PRO A 12 -41.88 -41.39 3.48
C PRO A 12 -42.79 -42.63 3.26
N GLY A 13 -43.01 -43.44 4.32
CA GLY A 13 -44.33 -44.07 4.59
C GLY A 13 -44.48 -45.61 4.48
N THR A 14 -44.38 -46.30 5.64
CA THR A 14 -45.32 -47.32 6.22
C THR A 14 -45.86 -48.54 5.39
N PRO A 15 -46.38 -49.64 6.00
CA PRO A 15 -46.16 -50.22 7.35
C PRO A 15 -46.24 -51.80 7.44
N VAL A 16 -46.06 -52.30 8.67
CA VAL A 16 -46.54 -53.57 9.34
C VAL A 16 -46.15 -54.98 8.82
N CYS A 17 -45.88 -55.84 9.82
CA CYS A 17 -46.31 -57.25 10.01
C CYS A 17 -45.13 -58.23 10.21
N THR A 18 -44.69 -58.52 11.44
CA THR A 18 -45.23 -59.46 12.48
C THR A 18 -44.81 -60.93 12.35
N GLY A 19 -44.31 -61.47 13.47
CA GLY A 19 -44.33 -62.90 13.86
C GLY A 19 -43.02 -63.65 13.57
N ARG A 20 -42.45 -64.49 14.45
CA ARG A 20 -42.91 -65.20 15.66
C ARG A 20 -41.68 -65.81 16.41
N PRO A 21 -41.82 -66.51 17.56
CA PRO A 21 -40.93 -66.40 18.72
C PRO A 21 -40.21 -67.71 19.13
N GLY A 22 -39.33 -67.62 20.15
CA GLY A 22 -38.83 -68.76 20.94
C GLY A 22 -38.22 -68.28 22.27
N THR A 23 -38.98 -68.35 23.36
CA THR A 23 -38.80 -69.22 24.56
C THR A 23 -37.65 -68.86 25.54
N ARG A 24 -38.11 -68.39 26.72
CA ARG A 24 -37.51 -68.13 28.05
C ARG A 24 -36.83 -69.38 28.68
N PRO A 25 -36.12 -69.36 29.85
CA PRO A 25 -36.39 -68.47 31.01
C PRO A 25 -35.25 -68.04 31.98
N THR A 26 -35.50 -66.87 32.62
CA THR A 26 -35.32 -66.46 34.03
C THR A 26 -34.08 -66.85 34.84
N TRP A 27 -33.51 -65.87 35.56
CA TRP A 27 -33.53 -65.78 37.04
C TRP A 27 -33.50 -64.29 37.47
N VAL A 28 -34.59 -63.88 38.14
CA VAL A 28 -34.68 -63.10 39.40
C VAL A 28 -33.93 -61.74 39.46
N THR A 29 -34.55 -60.58 39.16
CA THR A 29 -35.36 -59.68 40.03
C THR A 29 -34.95 -59.62 41.51
N VAL A 30 -34.41 -58.49 42.00
CA VAL A 30 -34.74 -57.75 43.27
C VAL A 30 -33.72 -56.63 43.52
N PHE A 31 -33.63 -55.63 42.62
CA PHE A 31 -33.01 -54.33 42.95
C PHE A 31 -33.52 -53.20 42.03
N LEU A 32 -34.84 -53.18 41.77
CA LEU A 32 -35.50 -52.17 40.92
C LEU A 32 -36.72 -51.53 41.60
N LEU A 33 -36.67 -51.37 42.93
CA LEU A 33 -37.74 -50.67 43.68
C LEU A 33 -37.23 -49.61 44.68
N TYR A 34 -35.99 -49.13 44.55
CA TYR A 34 -35.50 -47.99 45.37
C TYR A 34 -34.75 -46.88 44.62
N SER A 35 -34.71 -46.90 43.28
CA SER A 35 -34.20 -45.77 42.46
C SER A 35 -35.29 -45.02 41.69
N GLY A 36 -36.56 -45.38 41.89
CA GLY A 36 -37.72 -44.86 41.14
C GLY A 36 -38.35 -43.57 41.67
N TRP A 37 -37.66 -42.79 42.50
CA TRP A 37 -38.18 -41.50 43.02
C TRP A 37 -37.24 -40.30 42.86
N PHE A 38 -36.15 -40.44 42.11
CA PHE A 38 -35.32 -39.30 41.68
C PHE A 38 -35.15 -39.27 40.16
N CYS A 39 -36.28 -39.17 39.47
CA CYS A 39 -36.35 -38.63 38.11
C CYS A 39 -37.67 -37.87 37.99
N LEU A 40 -37.78 -36.79 38.75
CA LEU A 40 -38.64 -35.69 38.32
C LEU A 40 -38.14 -35.29 36.93
N LEU A 41 -39.02 -35.42 35.95
CA LEU A 41 -38.94 -34.71 34.70
C LEU A 41 -38.74 -33.22 35.03
N THR A 42 -37.50 -32.74 34.99
CA THR A 42 -37.24 -31.32 34.82
C THR A 42 -37.62 -30.98 33.37
N LYS A 43 -38.89 -30.62 33.17
CA LYS A 43 -39.23 -29.70 32.08
C LYS A 43 -38.43 -28.43 32.38
N ALA A 44 -37.33 -28.21 31.66
CA ALA A 44 -36.57 -26.98 31.77
C ALA A 44 -37.44 -25.82 31.20
N GLN A 45 -38.01 -25.04 32.12
CA GLN A 45 -38.81 -23.84 31.88
C GLN A 45 -37.91 -22.64 31.53
N MET A 46 -38.45 -21.69 30.76
CA MET A 46 -37.79 -20.44 30.39
C MET A 46 -37.53 -19.57 31.64
N LYS A 47 -36.25 -19.31 31.97
CA LYS A 47 -35.86 -18.50 33.14
C LYS A 47 -35.85 -16.98 32.87
N ILE A 48 -35.82 -16.55 31.61
CA ILE A 48 -35.81 -15.12 31.21
C ILE A 48 -37.08 -14.82 30.41
N PRO A 49 -38.00 -13.96 30.91
CA PRO A 49 -39.23 -13.60 30.20
C PRO A 49 -38.94 -12.58 29.07
N PRO A 50 -39.24 -12.91 27.80
CA PRO A 50 -38.92 -12.03 26.67
C PRO A 50 -39.68 -10.70 26.70
N GLU A 51 -40.91 -10.66 27.21
CA GLU A 51 -41.72 -9.44 27.32
C GLU A 51 -41.06 -8.38 28.22
N THR A 52 -40.37 -8.80 29.28
CA THR A 52 -39.63 -7.88 30.17
C THR A 52 -38.44 -7.27 29.43
N VAL A 53 -37.68 -8.09 28.68
CA VAL A 53 -36.55 -7.62 27.86
C VAL A 53 -37.02 -6.63 26.80
N GLN A 54 -38.18 -6.88 26.19
CA GLN A 54 -38.80 -5.98 25.23
C GLN A 54 -39.16 -4.61 25.85
N LYS A 55 -39.76 -4.61 27.04
CA LYS A 55 -40.06 -3.36 27.78
C LYS A 55 -38.79 -2.60 28.12
N TRP A 56 -37.75 -3.28 28.58
CA TRP A 56 -36.45 -2.67 28.89
C TRP A 56 -35.79 -2.08 27.64
N ALA A 57 -35.78 -2.78 26.51
CA ALA A 57 -35.23 -2.27 25.26
C ALA A 57 -35.94 -1.00 24.78
N ASN A 58 -37.29 -0.95 24.89
CA ASN A 58 -38.07 0.24 24.53
C ASN A 58 -37.82 1.41 25.50
N SER A 59 -37.73 1.16 26.81
CA SER A 59 -37.41 2.20 27.79
C SER A 59 -36.00 2.75 27.58
N LEU A 60 -35.04 1.86 27.31
CA LEU A 60 -33.65 2.24 27.05
C LEU A 60 -33.52 3.08 25.78
N SER A 61 -34.27 2.73 24.73
CA SER A 61 -34.35 3.53 23.50
C SER A 61 -34.76 4.97 23.77
N VAL A 62 -35.80 5.17 24.58
CA VAL A 62 -36.31 6.52 24.91
C VAL A 62 -35.27 7.32 25.69
N GLU A 63 -34.64 6.72 26.71
CA GLU A 63 -33.61 7.37 27.52
C GLU A 63 -32.38 7.75 26.68
N LEU A 64 -31.86 6.81 25.88
CA LEU A 64 -30.67 7.05 25.05
C LEU A 64 -30.92 8.14 24.01
N ASN A 65 -32.08 8.11 23.35
CA ASN A 65 -32.44 9.11 22.36
C ASN A 65 -32.70 10.49 23.00
N ALA A 66 -33.29 10.53 24.20
CA ALA A 66 -33.51 11.78 24.93
C ALA A 66 -32.19 12.45 25.30
N VAL A 67 -31.21 11.69 25.80
CA VAL A 67 -29.86 12.20 26.11
C VAL A 67 -29.17 12.64 24.82
N ALA A 68 -29.08 11.78 23.80
CA ALA A 68 -28.35 12.09 22.57
C ALA A 68 -28.94 13.31 21.84
N SER A 69 -30.26 13.40 21.70
CA SER A 69 -30.94 14.52 21.04
C SER A 69 -30.79 15.84 21.82
N LYS A 70 -30.91 15.80 23.15
CA LYS A 70 -30.79 17.00 24.00
C LYS A 70 -29.39 17.62 23.93
N TYR A 71 -28.33 16.83 24.05
CA TYR A 71 -26.97 17.38 24.16
C TYR A 71 -26.29 17.58 22.80
N SER A 72 -26.70 16.87 21.75
CA SER A 72 -26.25 17.14 20.38
C SER A 72 -26.87 18.41 19.81
N GLY A 73 -28.17 18.65 20.04
CA GLY A 73 -28.90 19.74 19.36
C GLY A 73 -29.39 19.37 17.96
N ALA A 74 -29.42 18.08 17.60
CA ALA A 74 -29.81 17.61 16.27
C ALA A 74 -31.20 18.10 15.83
N ALA A 75 -32.17 18.05 16.73
CA ALA A 75 -33.53 18.51 16.46
C ALA A 75 -33.61 20.04 16.20
N LEU A 76 -32.72 20.82 16.82
CA LEU A 76 -32.64 22.27 16.60
C LEU A 76 -32.09 22.56 15.20
N LEU A 77 -31.00 21.89 14.81
CA LEU A 77 -30.41 22.08 13.47
C LEU A 77 -31.37 21.64 12.36
N GLN A 78 -32.05 20.50 12.54
CA GLN A 78 -33.06 20.03 11.59
C GLN A 78 -34.21 21.03 11.42
N LYS A 79 -34.64 21.67 12.52
CA LYS A 79 -35.65 22.73 12.48
C LYS A 79 -35.13 23.96 11.74
N LYS A 80 -33.89 24.37 11.99
CA LYS A 80 -33.28 25.54 11.34
C LYS A 80 -33.10 25.37 9.84
N LEU A 81 -32.62 24.20 9.41
CA LEU A 81 -32.53 23.86 7.99
C LEU A 81 -33.90 23.89 7.29
N LYS A 82 -34.96 23.50 7.99
CA LYS A 82 -36.33 23.63 7.49
C LYS A 82 -36.81 25.09 7.41
N ASP A 83 -36.38 25.94 8.34
CA ASP A 83 -36.70 27.37 8.30
C ASP A 83 -36.02 28.08 7.11
N VAL A 84 -34.81 27.65 6.72
CA VAL A 84 -34.05 28.21 5.59
C VAL A 84 -34.26 27.49 4.25
N GLU A 85 -35.13 26.48 4.21
CA GLU A 85 -35.50 25.70 3.02
C GLU A 85 -35.81 26.58 1.78
N PRO A 86 -36.48 27.75 1.87
CA PRO A 86 -36.78 28.57 0.69
C PRO A 86 -35.57 29.20 0.00
N ILE A 87 -34.42 29.28 0.67
CA ILE A 87 -33.18 29.87 0.16
C ILE A 87 -32.25 28.78 -0.42
N ILE A 88 -32.55 27.52 -0.13
CA ILE A 88 -31.76 26.36 -0.53
C ILE A 88 -32.17 25.89 -1.93
N ARG A 89 -31.18 25.61 -2.78
CA ARG A 89 -31.36 24.98 -4.10
C ARG A 89 -30.70 23.61 -4.11
N ILE A 90 -31.44 22.55 -4.45
CA ILE A 90 -30.88 21.20 -4.62
C ILE A 90 -30.61 20.89 -6.10
N GLU A 91 -29.35 20.59 -6.40
CA GLU A 91 -28.83 20.20 -7.72
C GLU A 91 -28.46 18.72 -7.78
N ASP A 92 -28.62 18.14 -8.97
CA ASP A 92 -28.25 16.77 -9.28
C ASP A 92 -26.78 16.75 -9.72
N VAL A 93 -25.99 15.83 -9.15
CA VAL A 93 -24.57 15.69 -9.47
C VAL A 93 -24.41 14.86 -10.74
N ASP A 94 -24.01 15.52 -11.85
CA ASP A 94 -23.66 14.81 -13.08
C ASP A 94 -22.22 14.29 -13.01
N GLY A 95 -22.07 13.01 -12.66
CA GLY A 95 -20.77 12.35 -12.59
C GLY A 95 -20.01 12.32 -13.91
N THR A 96 -20.68 12.35 -15.08
CA THR A 96 -19.98 12.33 -16.37
C THR A 96 -19.30 13.65 -16.67
N ALA A 97 -19.98 14.77 -16.40
CA ALA A 97 -19.42 16.10 -16.52
C ALA A 97 -18.26 16.33 -15.55
N ILE A 98 -18.39 15.90 -14.29
CA ILE A 98 -17.34 16.08 -13.27
C ILE A 98 -16.08 15.29 -13.60
N VAL A 99 -16.21 14.05 -14.11
CA VAL A 99 -15.03 13.27 -14.54
C VAL A 99 -14.30 13.94 -15.69
N GLN A 100 -15.03 14.52 -16.64
CA GLN A 100 -14.42 15.24 -17.76
C GLN A 100 -13.67 16.48 -17.27
N ASP A 101 -14.31 17.29 -16.43
CA ASP A 101 -13.71 18.50 -15.83
C ASP A 101 -12.40 18.19 -15.10
N PHE A 102 -12.43 17.21 -14.18
CA PHE A 102 -11.22 16.78 -13.47
C PHE A 102 -10.15 16.20 -14.41
N SER A 103 -10.55 15.45 -15.44
CA SER A 103 -9.58 14.89 -16.38
C SER A 103 -8.86 15.99 -17.19
N GLU A 104 -9.55 17.05 -17.58
CA GLU A 104 -8.98 18.18 -18.30
C GLU A 104 -8.04 19.01 -17.42
N GLU A 105 -8.39 19.23 -16.15
CA GLU A 105 -7.51 19.90 -15.18
C GLU A 105 -6.23 19.10 -14.91
N ILE A 106 -6.36 17.78 -14.72
CA ILE A 106 -5.22 16.88 -14.52
C ILE A 106 -4.35 16.84 -15.79
N GLU A 107 -4.96 16.74 -16.97
CA GLU A 107 -4.25 16.79 -18.26
C GLU A 107 -3.42 18.07 -18.40
N LYS A 108 -4.01 19.23 -18.08
CA LYS A 108 -3.32 20.53 -18.12
C LYS A 108 -2.13 20.58 -17.17
N MET A 109 -2.29 20.06 -15.94
CA MET A 109 -1.22 20.03 -14.95
C MET A 109 -0.08 19.11 -15.40
N LEU A 110 -0.37 17.86 -15.77
CA LEU A 110 0.64 16.89 -16.23
C LEU A 110 1.32 17.36 -17.53
N GLY A 111 0.57 17.96 -18.45
CA GLY A 111 1.08 18.55 -19.67
C GLY A 111 2.03 19.73 -19.42
N SER A 112 1.84 20.51 -18.35
CA SER A 112 2.80 21.54 -17.91
C SER A 112 4.13 20.91 -17.49
N LYS A 113 4.08 19.85 -16.68
CA LYS A 113 5.28 19.11 -16.22
C LYS A 113 6.05 18.51 -17.39
N MET A 114 5.34 17.93 -18.35
CA MET A 114 5.92 17.38 -19.57
C MET A 114 6.68 18.44 -20.38
N LYS A 115 6.12 19.65 -20.53
CA LYS A 115 6.79 20.77 -21.21
C LYS A 115 8.07 21.21 -20.49
N SER A 116 8.09 21.18 -19.16
CA SER A 116 9.28 21.50 -18.36
C SER A 116 10.42 20.52 -18.59
N VAL A 117 10.13 19.22 -18.64
CA VAL A 117 11.13 18.17 -18.95
C VAL A 117 11.65 18.29 -20.38
N LYS A 118 10.78 18.56 -21.34
CA LYS A 118 11.20 18.75 -22.73
C LYS A 118 12.21 19.88 -22.89
N ARG A 119 11.97 21.02 -22.20
CA ARG A 119 12.92 22.15 -22.18
C ARG A 119 14.26 21.77 -21.55
N LEU A 120 14.26 20.93 -20.50
CA LEU A 120 15.48 20.45 -19.87
C LEU A 120 16.28 19.54 -20.80
N ALA A 121 15.61 18.60 -21.48
CA ALA A 121 16.23 17.71 -22.45
C ALA A 121 16.87 18.52 -23.59
N ASP A 122 16.09 19.40 -24.23
CA ASP A 122 16.58 20.23 -25.34
C ASP A 122 17.83 21.04 -24.94
N THR A 123 17.82 21.63 -23.73
CA THR A 123 18.96 22.41 -23.21
C THR A 123 20.18 21.53 -22.91
N ALA A 124 19.98 20.33 -22.37
CA ALA A 124 21.09 19.40 -22.09
C ALA A 124 21.77 18.93 -23.38
N GLU A 125 20.99 18.64 -24.42
CA GLU A 125 21.53 18.23 -25.72
C GLU A 125 22.29 19.37 -26.41
N ASP A 126 21.75 20.60 -26.32
CA ASP A 126 22.42 21.78 -26.87
C ASP A 126 23.71 22.09 -26.08
N ALA A 127 23.72 21.89 -24.76
CA ALA A 127 24.91 22.05 -23.94
C ALA A 127 26.02 21.03 -24.32
N ASP A 128 25.69 19.76 -24.57
CA ASP A 128 26.67 18.78 -25.08
C ASP A 128 27.18 19.18 -26.47
N LEU A 129 26.31 19.63 -27.36
CA LEU A 129 26.67 19.98 -28.74
C LEU A 129 27.79 21.05 -28.79
N TYR A 130 27.76 22.03 -27.88
CA TYR A 130 28.77 23.09 -27.79
C TYR A 130 29.94 22.76 -26.86
N HIS A 131 29.89 21.65 -26.11
CA HIS A 131 30.95 21.24 -25.18
C HIS A 131 32.02 20.36 -25.86
N GLU A 132 33.29 20.73 -25.68
CA GLU A 132 34.44 19.92 -26.11
C GLU A 132 35.09 19.25 -24.90
N PHE A 133 35.40 17.95 -25.04
CA PHE A 133 35.97 17.16 -23.96
C PHE A 133 37.40 17.61 -23.62
N ASN A 134 37.65 17.90 -22.33
CA ASN A 134 38.96 18.29 -21.82
C ASN A 134 39.38 17.41 -20.63
N SER A 135 40.41 16.58 -20.82
CA SER A 135 40.91 15.67 -19.78
C SER A 135 41.64 16.36 -18.62
N THR A 136 41.99 17.65 -18.77
CA THR A 136 42.72 18.45 -17.78
C THR A 136 41.84 19.49 -17.08
N LEU A 137 40.53 19.43 -17.28
CA LEU A 137 39.58 20.35 -16.69
C LEU A 137 39.59 20.23 -15.16
N THR A 138 39.78 21.35 -14.46
CA THR A 138 39.56 21.47 -13.02
C THR A 138 38.31 22.31 -12.79
N PHE A 139 37.27 21.72 -12.22
CA PHE A 139 36.00 22.38 -11.97
C PHE A 139 35.47 22.01 -10.59
N ASP A 140 35.15 23.02 -9.78
CA ASP A 140 34.60 22.84 -8.45
C ASP A 140 33.07 22.92 -8.51
N TYR A 141 32.40 21.98 -7.83
CA TYR A 141 30.94 21.90 -7.75
C TYR A 141 30.50 21.53 -6.34
N PHE A 142 29.23 21.79 -6.01
CA PHE A 142 28.66 21.45 -4.71
C PHE A 142 28.27 19.98 -4.66
N ASN A 143 28.97 19.20 -3.85
CA ASN A 143 28.64 17.79 -3.61
C ASN A 143 27.64 17.68 -2.45
N SER A 144 26.45 17.12 -2.73
CA SER A 144 25.33 17.04 -1.80
C SER A 144 25.64 16.31 -0.47
N MET A 145 26.67 15.46 -0.45
CA MET A 145 27.15 14.75 0.73
C MET A 145 28.08 15.59 1.61
N LEU A 146 28.82 16.51 0.99
CA LEU A 146 29.91 17.26 1.62
C LEU A 146 29.47 18.69 1.98
N ILE A 147 28.32 19.16 1.49
CA ILE A 147 27.89 20.53 1.75
C ILE A 147 27.78 20.84 3.25
N ASN A 148 28.26 22.04 3.62
CA ASN A 148 28.29 22.50 5.01
C ASN A 148 29.00 21.54 5.97
N THR A 149 29.98 20.76 5.51
CA THR A 149 30.87 19.98 6.37
C THR A 149 32.18 20.73 6.57
N MET A 150 32.63 20.82 7.83
CA MET A 150 33.87 21.49 8.22
C MET A 150 34.90 20.45 8.68
N ASP A 151 36.17 20.72 8.43
CA ASP A 151 37.31 19.96 8.97
C ASP A 151 37.52 20.23 10.48
N GLU A 152 38.50 19.56 11.09
CA GLU A 152 38.83 19.76 12.51
C GLU A 152 39.38 21.17 12.80
N GLU A 153 39.87 21.85 11.76
CA GLU A 153 40.43 23.19 11.76
C GLU A 153 39.39 24.31 11.49
N GLY A 154 38.14 23.96 11.18
CA GLY A 154 37.03 24.88 10.90
C GLY A 154 36.93 25.40 9.46
N ASN A 155 37.70 24.86 8.50
CA ASN A 155 37.55 25.15 7.07
C ASN A 155 36.55 24.19 6.41
N PHE A 156 35.93 24.62 5.32
CA PHE A 156 35.07 23.74 4.54
C PHE A 156 35.89 22.69 3.78
N ILE A 157 35.39 21.45 3.79
CA ILE A 157 35.97 20.35 3.03
C ILE A 157 35.88 20.65 1.52
N GLU A 158 36.83 20.16 0.74
CA GLU A 158 36.82 20.25 -0.73
C GLU A 158 35.49 19.75 -1.31
N LEU A 159 34.88 20.50 -2.24
CA LEU A 159 33.51 20.29 -2.78
C LEU A 159 32.35 20.46 -1.76
N GLY A 160 32.65 20.81 -0.51
CA GLY A 160 31.66 21.08 0.53
C GLY A 160 31.12 22.51 0.45
N GLY A 161 32.01 23.51 0.52
CA GLY A 161 31.63 24.93 0.44
C GLY A 161 30.53 25.37 1.42
N GLU A 162 30.16 26.65 1.36
CA GLU A 162 28.99 27.19 2.07
C GLU A 162 27.76 27.08 1.16
N PHE A 163 26.72 26.40 1.62
CA PHE A 163 25.48 26.21 0.86
C PHE A 163 24.27 26.55 1.76
N PRO A 164 23.62 27.71 1.58
CA PRO A 164 22.52 28.14 2.44
C PRO A 164 21.29 27.26 2.20
N LEU A 165 20.74 26.69 3.28
CA LEU A 165 19.57 25.84 3.23
C LEU A 165 18.44 26.46 4.07
N GLU A 166 17.24 26.51 3.52
CA GLU A 166 16.03 27.02 4.18
C GLU A 166 14.97 25.93 4.26
N GLU A 167 14.22 25.88 5.36
CA GLU A 167 13.11 24.93 5.50
C GLU A 167 11.91 25.37 4.63
N ASN A 168 11.38 24.44 3.82
CA ASN A 168 10.27 24.73 2.92
C ASN A 168 9.13 23.71 3.09
N GLU A 169 7.89 24.20 3.28
CA GLU A 169 6.71 23.34 3.48
C GLU A 169 6.35 22.52 2.24
N HIS A 170 6.54 23.08 1.03
CA HIS A 170 6.32 22.37 -0.25
C HIS A 170 7.14 21.08 -0.34
N PHE A 171 8.39 21.15 0.14
CA PHE A 171 9.29 20.01 0.22
C PHE A 171 9.23 19.32 1.58
N ASN A 172 8.04 19.19 2.17
CA ASN A 172 7.84 18.43 3.41
C ASN A 172 8.68 18.92 4.62
N ARG A 173 8.96 20.23 4.70
CA ARG A 173 9.84 20.87 5.70
C ARG A 173 11.30 20.41 5.63
N LEU A 174 11.75 20.01 4.43
CA LEU A 174 13.16 19.77 4.16
C LEU A 174 13.92 21.09 4.04
N GLN A 175 15.18 21.03 4.42
CA GLN A 175 16.16 22.08 4.22
C GLN A 175 16.62 22.05 2.76
N VAL A 176 16.19 23.03 1.97
CA VAL A 176 16.42 23.13 0.53
C VAL A 176 17.03 24.47 0.16
N ASN A 177 17.76 24.51 -0.97
CA ASN A 177 18.23 25.75 -1.58
C ASN A 177 17.54 25.95 -2.94
N THR A 178 16.66 26.94 -3.02
CA THR A 178 15.91 27.26 -4.25
C THR A 178 16.69 28.10 -5.25
N LEU A 179 17.93 28.49 -4.95
CA LEU A 179 18.76 29.31 -5.83
C LEU A 179 19.75 28.49 -6.66
N MET A 180 20.15 27.31 -6.19
CA MET A 180 21.19 26.50 -6.83
C MET A 180 20.87 25.01 -6.76
N SER A 181 21.34 24.25 -7.76
CA SER A 181 21.35 22.80 -7.76
C SER A 181 22.56 22.24 -7.01
N ASP A 182 22.49 21.00 -6.58
CA ASP A 182 23.62 20.22 -6.07
C ASP A 182 23.86 18.96 -6.91
N ILE A 183 24.96 18.25 -6.63
CA ILE A 183 25.34 17.04 -7.36
C ILE A 183 25.62 15.92 -6.37
N GLN A 184 24.96 14.78 -6.58
CA GLN A 184 25.22 13.53 -5.90
C GLN A 184 26.06 12.63 -6.80
N VAL A 185 27.12 12.04 -6.24
CA VAL A 185 27.94 11.04 -6.91
C VAL A 185 27.87 9.74 -6.10
N PRO A 186 27.60 8.58 -6.72
CA PRO A 186 27.61 7.28 -6.05
C PRO A 186 28.96 6.98 -5.39
N THR A 187 28.95 6.25 -4.27
CA THR A 187 30.17 5.99 -3.48
C THR A 187 31.23 5.17 -4.21
N ASN A 188 30.84 4.38 -5.22
CA ASN A 188 31.75 3.59 -6.05
C ASN A 188 32.43 4.40 -7.17
N VAL A 189 32.02 5.65 -7.38
CA VAL A 189 32.47 6.50 -8.48
C VAL A 189 33.38 7.61 -7.95
N TYR A 190 34.49 7.90 -8.64
CA TYR A 190 35.46 8.91 -8.20
C TYR A 190 35.08 10.32 -8.65
N ASN A 191 34.85 11.24 -7.70
CA ASN A 191 34.36 12.61 -7.97
C ASN A 191 35.18 13.44 -8.98
N LYS A 192 36.50 13.21 -9.09
CA LYS A 192 37.39 13.97 -9.98
C LYS A 192 37.76 13.22 -11.26
N ASP A 193 36.99 12.19 -11.60
CA ASP A 193 37.14 11.55 -12.90
C ASP A 193 36.92 12.59 -14.03
N PRO A 194 37.81 12.69 -15.03
CA PRO A 194 37.65 13.61 -16.14
C PRO A 194 36.29 13.50 -16.84
N ASP A 195 35.72 12.30 -16.97
CA ASP A 195 34.43 12.10 -17.63
C ASP A 195 33.28 12.72 -16.82
N ILE A 196 33.38 12.66 -15.49
CA ILE A 196 32.40 13.28 -14.58
C ILE A 196 32.56 14.79 -14.59
N LEU A 197 33.78 15.31 -14.45
CA LEU A 197 34.00 16.75 -14.43
C LEU A 197 33.51 17.44 -15.70
N ASN A 198 33.73 16.82 -16.86
CA ASN A 198 33.21 17.32 -18.14
C ASN A 198 31.67 17.31 -18.17
N GLY A 199 31.03 16.23 -17.73
CA GLY A 199 29.57 16.15 -17.67
C GLY A 199 28.95 17.12 -16.64
N VAL A 200 29.61 17.29 -15.50
CA VAL A 200 29.22 18.23 -14.45
C VAL A 200 29.30 19.67 -14.97
N TYR A 201 30.38 20.03 -15.65
CA TYR A 201 30.54 21.33 -16.28
C TYR A 201 29.48 21.58 -17.36
N MET A 202 29.26 20.63 -18.27
CA MET A 202 28.23 20.71 -19.30
C MET A 202 26.82 20.90 -18.71
N SER A 203 26.51 20.19 -17.63
CA SER A 203 25.19 20.26 -16.97
C SER A 203 24.95 21.56 -16.20
N GLU A 204 25.93 22.47 -16.09
CA GLU A 204 25.76 23.79 -15.46
C GLU A 204 24.70 24.64 -16.16
N ALA A 205 24.58 24.51 -17.49
CA ALA A 205 23.58 25.19 -18.30
C ALA A 205 22.12 24.90 -17.87
N LEU A 206 21.88 23.81 -17.14
CA LEU A 206 20.54 23.44 -16.68
C LEU A 206 20.05 24.28 -15.50
N ASN A 207 20.94 24.95 -14.76
CA ASN A 207 20.58 25.72 -13.57
C ASN A 207 19.57 26.84 -13.87
N ASP A 208 19.80 27.59 -14.94
CA ASP A 208 18.90 28.67 -15.37
C ASP A 208 17.52 28.14 -15.76
N VAL A 209 17.47 26.95 -16.38
CA VAL A 209 16.23 26.31 -16.80
C VAL A 209 15.47 25.76 -15.60
N PHE A 210 16.16 25.16 -14.62
CA PHE A 210 15.54 24.68 -13.39
C PHE A 210 14.82 25.80 -12.64
N ILE A 211 15.49 26.95 -12.46
CA ILE A 211 14.92 28.14 -11.82
C ILE A 211 13.76 28.70 -12.65
N SER A 212 13.95 28.83 -13.97
CA SER A 212 12.90 29.33 -14.87
C SER A 212 11.65 28.45 -14.85
N ASN A 213 11.80 27.13 -14.77
CA ASN A 213 10.68 26.19 -14.68
C ASN A 213 9.95 26.35 -13.35
N PHE A 214 10.67 26.40 -12.23
CA PHE A 214 10.08 26.57 -10.89
C PHE A 214 9.34 27.91 -10.74
N GLN A 215 9.84 28.99 -11.34
CA GLN A 215 9.15 30.29 -11.35
C GLN A 215 7.86 30.28 -12.19
N LYS A 216 7.82 29.48 -13.26
CA LYS A 216 6.62 29.34 -14.10
C LYS A 216 5.57 28.42 -13.48
N ASP A 217 6.03 27.38 -12.78
CA ASP A 217 5.19 26.36 -12.18
C ASP A 217 5.70 26.03 -10.77
N PRO A 218 5.21 26.74 -9.74
CA PRO A 218 5.63 26.56 -8.35
C PRO A 218 5.26 25.22 -7.74
N THR A 219 4.35 24.46 -8.37
CA THR A 219 3.98 23.10 -7.92
C THR A 219 5.02 22.06 -8.34
N LEU A 220 6.04 22.41 -9.14
CA LEU A 220 7.16 21.51 -9.42
C LEU A 220 7.89 21.14 -8.11
N THR A 221 8.15 19.84 -7.93
CA THR A 221 8.98 19.36 -6.81
C THR A 221 10.43 19.22 -7.25
N TRP A 222 10.91 17.99 -7.45
CA TRP A 222 12.27 17.70 -7.86
C TRP A 222 12.40 17.79 -9.38
N GLN A 223 13.42 18.50 -9.83
CA GLN A 223 13.90 18.47 -11.21
C GLN A 223 15.33 17.96 -11.20
N TYR A 224 15.67 17.05 -12.12
CA TYR A 224 17.00 16.45 -12.12
C TYR A 224 17.49 15.97 -13.48
N PHE A 225 18.80 15.79 -13.55
CA PHE A 225 19.52 15.15 -14.64
C PHE A 225 20.39 14.01 -14.08
N GLY A 226 20.07 12.78 -14.48
CA GLY A 226 20.91 11.61 -14.21
C GLY A 226 21.82 11.34 -15.40
N SER A 227 23.13 11.37 -15.18
CA SER A 227 24.13 11.13 -16.22
C SER A 227 24.37 9.63 -16.45
N SER A 228 24.74 9.25 -17.67
CA SER A 228 25.24 7.90 -17.97
C SER A 228 26.52 7.55 -17.21
N THR A 229 27.34 8.56 -16.88
CA THR A 229 28.53 8.41 -16.04
C THR A 229 28.22 8.21 -14.54
N GLY A 230 26.96 8.34 -14.14
CA GLY A 230 26.48 7.99 -12.79
C GLY A 230 26.29 9.17 -11.83
N PHE A 231 26.79 10.38 -12.11
CA PHE A 231 26.48 11.55 -11.30
C PHE A 231 25.02 12.01 -11.51
N PHE A 232 24.44 12.58 -10.47
CA PHE A 232 23.04 13.00 -10.42
C PHE A 232 22.97 14.48 -9.98
N ARG A 233 22.50 15.36 -10.87
CA ARG A 233 22.28 16.78 -10.57
C ARG A 233 20.82 16.98 -10.17
N LEU A 234 20.58 17.58 -9.01
CA LEU A 234 19.25 17.76 -8.42
C LEU A 234 18.96 19.24 -8.12
N TYR A 235 17.72 19.66 -8.38
CA TYR A 235 17.21 20.97 -8.04
C TYR A 235 15.81 20.87 -7.39
N PRO A 236 15.52 21.63 -6.32
CA PRO A 236 16.45 22.47 -5.56
C PRO A 236 17.53 21.66 -4.82
N GLY A 237 18.70 22.24 -4.55
CA GLY A 237 19.80 21.52 -3.92
C GLY A 237 19.57 21.24 -2.42
N ILE A 238 20.09 20.12 -1.92
CA ILE A 238 19.82 19.61 -0.57
C ILE A 238 21.03 18.92 0.07
N LYS A 239 21.02 18.76 1.39
CA LYS A 239 22.05 17.96 2.07
C LYS A 239 21.63 16.50 2.17
N TRP A 240 22.40 15.61 1.54
CA TRP A 240 22.19 14.17 1.65
C TRP A 240 22.83 13.63 2.91
N THR A 241 22.09 12.78 3.65
CA THR A 241 22.60 12.14 4.87
C THR A 241 22.88 10.66 4.59
N PRO A 242 24.11 10.17 4.83
CA PRO A 242 24.42 8.75 4.66
C PRO A 242 23.72 7.88 5.71
N ASP A 243 23.61 6.59 5.40
CA ASP A 243 23.11 5.59 6.36
C ASP A 243 24.04 5.44 7.57
N SER A 244 23.64 4.64 8.57
CA SER A 244 24.45 4.36 9.77
C SER A 244 25.86 3.84 9.49
N ASN A 245 26.09 3.32 8.28
CA ASN A 245 27.38 2.79 7.82
C ASN A 245 28.19 3.81 7.00
N GLY A 246 27.72 5.05 6.84
CA GLY A 246 28.39 6.09 6.05
C GLY A 246 28.25 5.95 4.53
N VAL A 247 27.38 5.05 4.04
CA VAL A 247 27.22 4.75 2.61
C VAL A 247 25.87 5.27 2.11
N VAL A 248 25.85 5.81 0.89
CA VAL A 248 24.62 6.14 0.16
C VAL A 248 24.44 5.14 -0.96
N ALA A 249 23.39 4.33 -0.87
CA ALA A 249 23.07 3.29 -1.86
C ALA A 249 22.37 3.84 -3.12
N PHE A 250 22.25 5.16 -3.28
CA PHE A 250 21.58 5.78 -4.40
C PHE A 250 22.49 5.84 -5.63
N ASP A 251 22.04 5.20 -6.72
CA ASP A 251 22.56 5.33 -8.08
C ASP A 251 21.38 5.66 -9.00
N CYS A 252 21.47 6.73 -9.77
CA CYS A 252 20.39 7.17 -10.66
C CYS A 252 20.13 6.16 -11.79
N ARG A 253 21.15 5.44 -12.26
CA ARG A 253 21.06 4.51 -13.39
C ARG A 253 20.25 3.26 -13.09
N ASN A 254 20.17 2.89 -11.80
CA ASN A 254 19.39 1.74 -11.33
C ASN A 254 17.91 2.07 -11.11
N ARG A 255 17.50 3.33 -11.31
CA ARG A 255 16.13 3.77 -11.06
C ARG A 255 15.24 3.45 -12.25
N ASN A 256 13.99 3.08 -11.96
CA ASN A 256 13.01 2.72 -12.98
C ASN A 256 12.77 3.88 -13.97
N TRP A 257 12.72 5.14 -13.51
CA TRP A 257 12.61 6.31 -14.39
C TRP A 257 13.77 6.43 -15.39
N TYR A 258 14.99 6.09 -14.96
CA TYR A 258 16.16 6.12 -15.84
C TYR A 258 16.10 4.98 -16.86
N ILE A 259 15.84 3.75 -16.39
CA ILE A 259 15.84 2.55 -17.21
C ILE A 259 14.71 2.57 -18.26
N GLN A 260 13.51 2.96 -17.85
CA GLN A 260 12.34 3.01 -18.73
C GLN A 260 12.47 4.12 -19.78
N ALA A 261 13.13 5.25 -19.45
CA ALA A 261 13.39 6.32 -20.42
C ALA A 261 14.54 5.96 -21.38
N ALA A 262 15.56 5.26 -20.88
CA ALA A 262 16.74 4.91 -21.66
C ALA A 262 16.51 3.74 -22.62
N THR A 263 15.52 2.87 -22.38
CA THR A 263 15.32 1.63 -23.16
C THR A 263 13.87 1.33 -23.46
N SER A 264 13.59 0.81 -24.66
CA SER A 264 12.26 0.26 -25.00
C SER A 264 12.00 -1.10 -24.33
N PRO A 265 10.73 -1.52 -24.16
CA PRO A 265 10.36 -2.80 -23.55
C PRO A 265 11.10 -4.00 -24.15
N LYS A 266 11.39 -5.01 -23.32
CA LYS A 266 12.27 -6.13 -23.70
C LYS A 266 11.77 -7.51 -23.25
N ASP A 267 11.95 -8.49 -24.12
CA ASP A 267 11.75 -9.92 -23.90
C ASP A 267 13.11 -10.59 -23.70
N ILE A 268 13.42 -10.99 -22.46
CA ILE A 268 14.73 -11.51 -22.06
C ILE A 268 14.66 -12.98 -21.65
N ILE A 269 15.58 -13.78 -22.18
CA ILE A 269 15.86 -15.12 -21.64
C ILE A 269 17.24 -15.12 -20.99
N ILE A 270 17.26 -15.40 -19.69
CA ILE A 270 18.51 -15.54 -18.92
C ILE A 270 18.92 -17.01 -18.96
N VAL A 271 20.08 -17.29 -19.53
CA VAL A 271 20.64 -18.63 -19.70
C VAL A 271 21.83 -18.78 -18.77
N VAL A 272 21.70 -19.60 -17.73
CA VAL A 272 22.73 -19.79 -16.70
C VAL A 272 23.38 -21.16 -16.76
N ASP A 273 24.71 -21.17 -16.76
CA ASP A 273 25.53 -22.37 -16.60
C ASP A 273 25.45 -22.88 -15.16
N VAL A 274 25.01 -24.12 -14.97
CA VAL A 274 25.04 -24.79 -13.66
C VAL A 274 25.87 -26.07 -13.70
N SER A 275 26.85 -26.14 -14.60
CA SER A 275 27.81 -27.24 -14.68
C SER A 275 28.77 -27.28 -13.48
N GLY A 276 29.52 -28.38 -13.35
CA GLY A 276 30.47 -28.58 -12.26
C GLY A 276 31.56 -27.51 -12.14
N SER A 277 31.94 -26.82 -13.23
CA SER A 277 32.96 -25.77 -13.24
C SER A 277 32.52 -24.52 -12.47
N MET A 278 31.22 -24.26 -12.43
CA MET A 278 30.61 -23.12 -11.73
C MET A 278 30.61 -23.27 -10.20
N LYS A 279 31.11 -24.37 -9.65
CA LYS A 279 31.06 -24.63 -8.20
C LYS A 279 31.83 -23.57 -7.38
N GLY A 280 31.22 -23.11 -6.30
CA GLY A 280 31.84 -22.16 -5.36
C GLY A 280 31.55 -20.71 -5.74
N LEU A 281 32.59 -19.87 -5.77
CA LEU A 281 32.46 -18.42 -5.97
C LEU A 281 31.81 -18.06 -7.31
N LYS A 282 32.09 -18.81 -8.38
CA LYS A 282 31.53 -18.57 -9.73
C LYS A 282 30.00 -18.61 -9.72
N LEU A 283 29.38 -19.63 -9.15
CA LEU A 283 27.92 -19.70 -9.02
C LEU A 283 27.36 -18.58 -8.12
N THR A 284 28.08 -18.19 -7.04
CA THR A 284 27.64 -17.06 -6.22
C THR A 284 27.63 -15.74 -7.00
N ILE A 285 28.66 -15.48 -7.82
CA ILE A 285 28.71 -14.33 -8.72
C ILE A 285 27.59 -14.42 -9.76
N ALA A 286 27.34 -15.62 -10.31
CA ALA A 286 26.25 -15.84 -11.27
C ALA A 286 24.87 -15.53 -10.67
N LYS A 287 24.60 -16.04 -9.46
CA LYS A 287 23.36 -15.73 -8.72
C LYS A 287 23.20 -14.24 -8.48
N HIS A 288 24.27 -13.56 -8.05
CA HIS A 288 24.23 -12.11 -7.86
C HIS A 288 23.98 -11.36 -9.17
N THR A 289 24.64 -11.76 -10.26
CA THR A 289 24.45 -11.20 -11.61
C THR A 289 23.00 -11.35 -12.08
N ILE A 290 22.38 -12.52 -11.88
CA ILE A 290 20.97 -12.74 -12.21
C ILE A 290 20.07 -11.81 -11.39
N ASN A 291 20.32 -11.68 -10.08
CA ASN A 291 19.53 -10.79 -9.23
C ASN A 291 19.65 -9.33 -9.70
N THR A 292 20.86 -8.86 -10.03
CA THR A 292 21.08 -7.51 -10.57
C THR A 292 20.39 -7.31 -11.92
N ILE A 293 20.43 -8.29 -12.83
CA ILE A 293 19.69 -8.23 -14.10
C ILE A 293 18.18 -8.15 -13.84
N LEU A 294 17.64 -8.99 -12.95
CA LEU A 294 16.23 -8.95 -12.58
C LEU A 294 15.84 -7.59 -11.98
N ASP A 295 16.77 -6.90 -11.32
CA ASP A 295 16.53 -5.56 -10.77
C ASP A 295 16.43 -4.46 -11.82
N THR A 296 16.96 -4.69 -13.01
CA THR A 296 16.85 -3.75 -14.16
C THR A 296 15.60 -3.94 -15.01
N LEU A 297 14.73 -4.90 -14.67
CA LEU A 297 13.52 -5.18 -15.44
C LEU A 297 12.33 -4.40 -14.90
N GLY A 298 11.64 -3.71 -15.80
CA GLY A 298 10.39 -3.01 -15.53
C GLY A 298 9.17 -3.90 -15.79
N GLU A 299 7.99 -3.38 -15.48
CA GLU A 299 6.72 -4.10 -15.61
C GLU A 299 6.34 -4.38 -17.07
N ASN A 300 6.84 -3.58 -18.01
CA ASN A 300 6.59 -3.78 -19.44
C ASN A 300 7.47 -4.89 -20.06
N ASP A 301 8.44 -5.40 -19.29
CA ASP A 301 9.41 -6.41 -19.72
C ASP A 301 8.93 -7.82 -19.43
N PHE A 302 9.43 -8.77 -20.21
CA PHE A 302 9.13 -10.19 -20.04
C PHE A 302 10.42 -10.97 -19.85
N VAL A 303 10.39 -11.94 -18.93
CA VAL A 303 11.57 -12.72 -18.56
C VAL A 303 11.26 -14.20 -18.39
N ASN A 304 12.25 -15.03 -18.68
CA ASN A 304 12.31 -16.42 -18.19
C ASN A 304 13.77 -16.82 -17.95
N ILE A 305 13.99 -17.75 -17.03
CA ILE A 305 15.33 -18.19 -16.62
C ILE A 305 15.49 -19.67 -16.89
N ILE A 306 16.52 -20.00 -17.68
CA ILE A 306 16.87 -21.34 -18.11
C ILE A 306 18.24 -21.70 -17.53
N ALA A 307 18.29 -22.75 -16.72
CA ALA A 307 19.53 -23.34 -16.25
C ALA A 307 19.92 -24.53 -17.15
N TYR A 308 21.18 -24.62 -17.56
CA TYR A 308 21.65 -25.70 -18.43
C TYR A 308 22.82 -26.49 -17.86
N THR A 309 22.80 -27.78 -18.17
CA THR A 309 23.85 -28.78 -17.94
C THR A 309 23.95 -29.63 -19.22
N ASP A 310 23.94 -30.96 -19.09
CA ASP A 310 23.71 -31.93 -20.15
C ASP A 310 22.28 -31.89 -20.70
N TYR A 311 21.35 -31.32 -19.92
CA TYR A 311 19.97 -31.02 -20.29
C TYR A 311 19.58 -29.58 -19.92
N VAL A 312 18.43 -29.14 -20.42
CA VAL A 312 17.89 -27.80 -20.20
C VAL A 312 16.78 -27.88 -19.15
N ARG A 313 16.83 -27.03 -18.13
CA ARG A 313 15.83 -26.96 -17.05
C ARG A 313 15.40 -25.51 -16.84
N TYR A 314 14.08 -25.28 -16.88
CA TYR A 314 13.52 -24.01 -16.42
C TYR A 314 13.68 -23.90 -14.90
N VAL A 315 14.09 -22.73 -14.42
CA VAL A 315 14.24 -22.48 -12.98
C VAL A 315 12.90 -22.66 -12.27
N GLU A 316 11.83 -22.11 -12.86
CA GLU A 316 10.44 -22.34 -12.46
C GLU A 316 9.76 -23.30 -13.47
N PRO A 317 9.46 -24.55 -13.08
CA PRO A 317 8.79 -25.52 -13.96
C PRO A 317 7.42 -25.07 -14.47
N CYS A 318 6.71 -24.23 -13.72
CA CYS A 318 5.45 -23.63 -14.13
C CYS A 318 5.63 -22.90 -15.47
N PHE A 319 6.67 -22.08 -15.65
CA PHE A 319 6.86 -21.22 -16.83
C PHE A 319 7.54 -21.93 -18.02
N LYS A 320 7.43 -23.25 -18.11
CA LYS A 320 8.02 -24.02 -19.21
C LYS A 320 7.44 -23.56 -20.56
N GLY A 321 8.32 -23.04 -21.43
CA GLY A 321 7.99 -22.67 -22.80
C GLY A 321 7.21 -21.35 -22.93
N THR A 322 7.16 -20.51 -21.90
CA THR A 322 6.41 -19.24 -21.94
C THR A 322 7.20 -18.14 -21.25
N LEU A 323 7.13 -16.92 -21.77
CA LEU A 323 7.67 -15.75 -21.09
C LEU A 323 6.64 -15.20 -20.09
N VAL A 324 7.11 -14.76 -18.92
CA VAL A 324 6.27 -14.12 -17.91
C VAL A 324 6.64 -12.66 -17.76
N GLN A 325 5.66 -11.83 -17.40
CA GLN A 325 5.89 -10.42 -17.13
C GLN A 325 6.82 -10.28 -15.92
N ALA A 326 7.76 -9.34 -15.99
CA ALA A 326 8.73 -9.07 -14.95
C ALA A 326 8.13 -8.22 -13.80
N ASP A 327 6.94 -8.60 -13.34
CA ASP A 327 6.30 -8.00 -12.17
C ASP A 327 7.14 -8.25 -10.93
N LEU A 328 7.00 -7.41 -9.91
CA LEU A 328 7.78 -7.54 -8.69
C LEU A 328 7.58 -8.92 -8.02
N ASP A 329 6.34 -9.42 -7.99
CA ASP A 329 6.02 -10.75 -7.43
C ASP A 329 6.76 -11.87 -8.18
N ASN A 330 6.81 -11.80 -9.52
CA ASN A 330 7.50 -12.79 -10.35
C ASN A 330 9.03 -12.67 -10.18
N ARG A 331 9.56 -11.44 -10.13
CA ARG A 331 10.99 -11.17 -9.90
C ARG A 331 11.46 -11.71 -8.56
N GLU A 332 10.75 -11.42 -7.48
CA GLU A 332 11.08 -11.92 -6.14
C GLU A 332 10.95 -13.45 -6.06
N HIS A 333 9.94 -14.03 -6.72
CA HIS A 333 9.81 -15.48 -6.84
C HIS A 333 11.00 -16.11 -7.58
N PHE A 334 11.47 -15.50 -8.67
CA PHE A 334 12.68 -15.94 -9.36
C PHE A 334 13.93 -15.82 -8.48
N LYS A 335 14.12 -14.72 -7.74
CA LYS A 335 15.26 -14.55 -6.82
C LYS A 335 15.33 -15.67 -5.79
N LEU A 336 14.19 -16.08 -5.21
CA LEU A 336 14.13 -17.21 -4.27
C LEU A 336 14.58 -18.52 -4.92
N LEU A 337 14.15 -18.80 -6.16
CA LEU A 337 14.53 -20.03 -6.87
C LEU A 337 15.98 -20.01 -7.35
N VAL A 338 16.51 -18.83 -7.70
CA VAL A 338 17.92 -18.63 -8.09
C VAL A 338 18.84 -18.96 -6.91
N GLU A 339 18.46 -18.61 -5.69
CA GLU A 339 19.20 -18.99 -4.47
C GLU A 339 19.27 -20.51 -4.26
N GLU A 340 18.23 -21.25 -4.67
CA GLU A 340 18.17 -22.71 -4.56
C GLU A 340 18.98 -23.46 -5.66
N LEU A 341 19.55 -22.75 -6.65
CA LEU A 341 20.32 -23.39 -7.71
C LEU A 341 21.56 -24.12 -7.18
N GLN A 342 21.77 -25.33 -7.70
CA GLN A 342 22.88 -26.22 -7.38
C GLN A 342 23.55 -26.71 -8.66
N VAL A 343 24.88 -26.83 -8.62
CA VAL A 343 25.69 -27.33 -9.74
C VAL A 343 25.51 -28.82 -9.98
N LYS A 344 25.39 -29.24 -11.24
CA LYS A 344 25.30 -30.65 -11.68
C LYS A 344 25.87 -30.83 -13.09
N GLY A 345 26.50 -31.97 -13.35
CA GLY A 345 26.86 -32.41 -14.71
C GLY A 345 27.86 -31.50 -15.45
N GLU A 346 27.85 -31.61 -16.78
CA GLU A 346 28.69 -30.89 -17.74
C GLU A 346 27.85 -29.89 -18.55
N GLY A 347 28.38 -28.71 -18.90
CA GLY A 347 27.62 -27.65 -19.59
C GLY A 347 27.54 -27.85 -21.11
N LYS A 348 26.34 -28.01 -21.67
CA LYS A 348 26.11 -28.09 -23.13
C LYS A 348 25.23 -26.95 -23.64
N VAL A 349 25.85 -25.85 -24.05
CA VAL A 349 25.18 -24.59 -24.42
C VAL A 349 24.25 -24.72 -25.63
N LYS A 350 24.62 -25.54 -26.62
CA LYS A 350 23.86 -25.73 -27.87
C LYS A 350 22.37 -26.02 -27.63
N LYS A 351 22.05 -26.88 -26.66
CA LYS A 351 20.66 -27.24 -26.34
C LYS A 351 19.91 -26.07 -25.70
N ALA A 352 20.56 -25.34 -24.80
CA ALA A 352 19.99 -24.19 -24.11
C ALA A 352 19.68 -23.05 -25.09
N MET A 353 20.58 -22.76 -26.03
CA MET A 353 20.37 -21.74 -27.05
C MET A 353 19.22 -22.09 -28.00
N LYS A 354 19.13 -23.35 -28.47
CA LYS A 354 17.99 -23.79 -29.29
C LYS A 354 16.65 -23.61 -28.57
N GLU A 355 16.58 -23.99 -27.30
CA GLU A 355 15.37 -23.80 -26.50
C GLU A 355 15.04 -22.31 -26.31
N SER A 356 16.04 -21.46 -26.09
CA SER A 356 15.86 -20.02 -25.93
C SER A 356 15.26 -19.37 -27.19
N PHE A 357 15.81 -19.67 -28.37
CA PHE A 357 15.25 -19.19 -29.63
C PHE A 357 13.84 -19.73 -29.89
N ARG A 358 13.57 -20.99 -29.52
CA ARG A 358 12.23 -21.57 -29.64
C ARG A 358 11.21 -20.78 -28.82
N VAL A 359 11.52 -20.45 -27.57
CA VAL A 359 10.63 -19.68 -26.68
C VAL A 359 10.37 -18.26 -27.21
N LEU A 360 11.40 -17.55 -27.66
CA LEU A 360 11.25 -16.20 -28.23
C LEU A 360 10.40 -16.20 -29.51
N ASN A 361 10.63 -17.17 -30.40
CA ASN A 361 9.86 -17.30 -31.64
C ASN A 361 8.40 -17.69 -31.37
N GLU A 362 8.14 -18.62 -30.45
CA GLU A 362 6.79 -19.00 -30.04
C GLU A 362 6.04 -17.83 -29.38
N ALA A 363 6.71 -17.04 -28.53
CA ALA A 363 6.13 -15.84 -27.92
C ALA A 363 5.71 -14.84 -28.99
N THR A 364 6.60 -14.56 -29.95
CA THR A 364 6.33 -13.65 -31.08
C THR A 364 5.16 -14.13 -31.93
N ALA A 365 5.11 -15.43 -32.27
CA ALA A 365 4.07 -16.01 -33.10
C ALA A 365 2.67 -15.95 -32.44
N ASN A 366 2.61 -16.12 -31.12
CA ASN A 366 1.37 -16.04 -30.35
C ASN A 366 0.99 -14.61 -29.96
N GLY A 367 1.79 -13.60 -30.33
CA GLY A 367 1.61 -12.23 -29.89
C GLY A 367 1.78 -12.04 -28.37
N GLN A 368 2.47 -12.98 -27.70
CA GLN A 368 2.77 -12.95 -26.26
C GLN A 368 4.10 -12.24 -26.02
N GLY A 369 4.23 -11.51 -24.91
CA GLY A 369 5.42 -10.72 -24.57
C GLY A 369 5.27 -9.22 -24.88
N SER A 370 6.41 -8.53 -24.96
CA SER A 370 6.51 -7.11 -25.30
C SER A 370 6.43 -6.85 -26.81
N LEU A 371 6.83 -7.83 -27.65
CA LEU A 371 6.95 -7.71 -29.11
C LEU A 371 7.92 -6.61 -29.57
N CYS A 372 8.86 -6.22 -28.71
CA CYS A 372 9.83 -5.17 -28.99
C CYS A 372 11.26 -5.72 -29.03
N ASN A 373 12.11 -5.39 -28.05
CA ASN A 373 13.46 -5.89 -27.99
C ASN A 373 13.49 -7.37 -27.59
N GLN A 374 14.29 -8.19 -28.29
CA GLN A 374 14.52 -9.58 -27.91
C GLN A 374 16.00 -9.80 -27.57
N ALA A 375 16.25 -10.32 -26.38
CA ALA A 375 17.60 -10.53 -25.89
C ALA A 375 17.78 -11.90 -25.21
N ILE A 376 18.96 -12.50 -25.42
CA ILE A 376 19.43 -13.67 -24.68
C ILE A 376 20.64 -13.23 -23.85
N MET A 377 20.58 -13.44 -22.54
CA MET A 377 21.68 -13.14 -21.61
C MET A 377 22.31 -14.45 -21.16
N LEU A 378 23.50 -14.75 -21.68
CA LEU A 378 24.26 -15.96 -21.39
C LEU A 378 25.27 -15.71 -20.27
N ILE A 379 25.18 -16.49 -19.19
CA ILE A 379 26.06 -16.43 -18.03
C ILE A 379 26.82 -17.76 -17.91
N THR A 380 28.15 -17.73 -18.09
CA THR A 380 29.01 -18.94 -18.10
C THR A 380 30.44 -18.62 -17.65
N ASP A 381 31.18 -19.62 -17.18
CA ASP A 381 32.63 -19.50 -16.90
C ASP A 381 33.53 -19.99 -18.05
N GLY A 382 32.95 -20.49 -19.14
CA GLY A 382 33.67 -20.91 -20.35
C GLY A 382 33.35 -22.33 -20.82
N ALA A 383 34.11 -22.81 -21.81
CA ALA A 383 33.96 -24.12 -22.48
C ALA A 383 32.70 -24.29 -23.35
N MET A 384 32.69 -23.63 -24.52
CA MET A 384 31.59 -23.72 -25.49
C MET A 384 32.06 -24.41 -26.78
N GLU A 385 31.45 -25.55 -27.12
CA GLU A 385 31.66 -26.24 -28.40
C GLU A 385 30.35 -26.20 -29.25
N ASP A 386 30.49 -26.19 -30.58
CA ASP A 386 29.40 -26.33 -31.56
C ASP A 386 28.23 -25.32 -31.50
N PHE A 387 28.46 -24.09 -31.06
CA PHE A 387 27.41 -23.05 -30.95
C PHE A 387 27.10 -22.31 -32.27
N GLN A 388 28.04 -22.25 -33.22
CA GLN A 388 27.90 -21.48 -34.47
C GLN A 388 26.68 -21.92 -35.29
N SER A 389 26.48 -23.23 -35.42
CA SER A 389 25.34 -23.83 -36.13
C SER A 389 23.96 -23.37 -35.64
N VAL A 390 23.84 -22.95 -34.37
CA VAL A 390 22.56 -22.49 -33.81
C VAL A 390 22.23 -21.09 -34.30
N PHE A 391 23.22 -20.20 -34.37
CA PHE A 391 23.00 -18.82 -34.82
C PHE A 391 22.72 -18.74 -36.32
N GLU A 392 23.37 -19.59 -37.11
CA GLU A 392 23.09 -19.75 -38.54
C GLU A 392 21.66 -20.24 -38.81
N GLU A 393 21.13 -21.13 -37.96
CA GLU A 393 19.78 -21.70 -38.09
C GLU A 393 18.68 -20.72 -37.63
N PHE A 394 18.89 -20.01 -36.50
CA PHE A 394 17.83 -19.26 -35.82
C PHE A 394 17.90 -17.74 -35.92
N ASN A 395 19.09 -17.14 -36.08
CA ASN A 395 19.25 -15.67 -35.96
C ASN A 395 19.79 -14.99 -37.22
N TRP A 396 20.52 -15.70 -38.09
CA TRP A 396 21.13 -15.11 -39.29
C TRP A 396 20.25 -15.28 -40.53
N PRO A 397 20.21 -14.29 -41.46
CA PRO A 397 21.07 -13.10 -41.55
C PRO A 397 20.57 -11.86 -40.80
N ASP A 398 19.29 -11.82 -40.38
CA ASP A 398 18.62 -10.60 -39.89
C ASP A 398 19.11 -10.12 -38.52
N LYS A 399 19.65 -11.03 -37.68
CA LYS A 399 20.16 -10.76 -36.33
C LYS A 399 19.16 -10.01 -35.45
N LYS A 400 17.91 -10.49 -35.42
CA LYS A 400 16.80 -9.86 -34.68
C LYS A 400 16.99 -9.99 -33.17
N VAL A 401 17.53 -11.11 -32.71
CA VAL A 401 17.77 -11.36 -31.28
C VAL A 401 19.19 -10.94 -30.92
N ARG A 402 19.30 -10.06 -29.91
CA ARG A 402 20.59 -9.61 -29.36
C ARG A 402 21.11 -10.62 -28.34
N VAL A 403 22.42 -10.87 -28.34
CA VAL A 403 23.01 -11.86 -27.42
C VAL A 403 24.07 -11.21 -26.54
N PHE A 404 23.79 -11.10 -25.26
CA PHE A 404 24.71 -10.58 -24.24
C PHE A 404 25.40 -11.74 -23.55
N THR A 405 26.71 -11.61 -23.30
CA THR A 405 27.50 -12.68 -22.72
C THR A 405 28.30 -12.19 -21.53
N TYR A 406 28.09 -12.84 -20.39
CA TYR A 406 28.76 -12.59 -19.11
C TYR A 406 29.73 -13.73 -18.82
N LEU A 407 31.03 -13.46 -18.95
CA LEU A 407 32.07 -14.40 -18.56
C LEU A 407 32.35 -14.26 -17.06
N ILE A 408 32.13 -15.32 -16.30
CA ILE A 408 32.30 -15.32 -14.84
C ILE A 408 33.61 -16.00 -14.42
N GLY A 409 34.34 -15.31 -13.55
CA GLY A 409 35.51 -15.84 -12.88
C GLY A 409 36.80 -15.28 -13.46
N ARG A 410 37.91 -15.56 -12.76
CA ARG A 410 39.22 -14.99 -13.07
C ARG A 410 39.88 -15.60 -14.31
N ASP A 411 39.38 -16.74 -14.77
CA ASP A 411 39.93 -17.46 -15.92
C ASP A 411 39.41 -16.82 -17.21
N MET A 412 40.32 -16.30 -18.05
CA MET A 412 39.97 -15.67 -19.33
C MET A 412 40.18 -16.60 -20.55
N THR A 413 40.42 -17.89 -20.32
CA THR A 413 40.81 -18.84 -21.38
C THR A 413 39.78 -18.98 -22.50
N PHE A 414 38.51 -18.73 -22.21
CA PHE A 414 37.40 -18.84 -23.18
C PHE A 414 36.80 -17.48 -23.57
N ALA A 415 37.47 -16.37 -23.24
CA ALA A 415 36.98 -15.03 -23.51
C ALA A 415 36.74 -14.77 -25.00
N GLU A 416 37.60 -15.28 -25.88
CA GLU A 416 37.48 -15.08 -27.33
C GLU A 416 36.19 -15.70 -27.89
N SER A 417 35.87 -16.95 -27.52
CA SER A 417 34.66 -17.65 -27.97
C SER A 417 33.39 -16.95 -27.46
N VAL A 418 33.38 -16.52 -26.21
CA VAL A 418 32.24 -15.84 -25.59
C VAL A 418 32.05 -14.44 -26.20
N LYS A 419 33.15 -13.70 -26.41
CA LYS A 419 33.15 -12.40 -27.08
C LYS A 419 32.64 -12.51 -28.52
N TRP A 420 33.06 -13.54 -29.25
CA TRP A 420 32.60 -13.80 -30.62
C TRP A 420 31.07 -13.94 -30.71
N ILE A 421 30.45 -14.60 -29.73
CA ILE A 421 28.99 -14.77 -29.67
C ILE A 421 28.28 -13.43 -29.54
N ALA A 422 28.74 -12.56 -28.64
CA ALA A 422 28.14 -11.24 -28.44
C ALA A 422 28.31 -10.34 -29.67
N CYS A 423 29.54 -10.20 -30.16
CA CYS A 423 29.88 -9.32 -31.28
C CYS A 423 29.09 -9.65 -32.55
N ASN A 424 28.96 -10.94 -32.88
CA ASN A 424 28.28 -11.33 -34.13
C ASN A 424 26.77 -11.23 -34.08
N ASN A 425 26.18 -11.12 -32.88
CA ASN A 425 24.74 -11.03 -32.66
C ASN A 425 24.34 -9.68 -32.04
N LYS A 426 25.06 -8.58 -32.38
CA LYS A 426 24.73 -7.21 -31.97
C LYS A 426 24.52 -7.01 -30.45
N GLY A 427 25.20 -7.82 -29.63
CA GLY A 427 25.16 -7.68 -28.17
C GLY A 427 26.47 -7.15 -27.61
N TYR A 428 26.67 -7.37 -26.31
CA TYR A 428 27.84 -6.88 -25.57
C TYR A 428 28.51 -7.99 -24.76
N TYR A 429 29.83 -7.90 -24.66
CA TYR A 429 30.67 -8.82 -23.91
C TYR A 429 31.16 -8.14 -22.63
N THR A 430 30.97 -8.79 -21.49
CA THR A 430 31.38 -8.30 -20.17
C THR A 430 32.08 -9.40 -19.38
N HIS A 431 33.15 -9.04 -18.69
CA HIS A 431 33.91 -9.96 -17.85
C HIS A 431 33.72 -9.58 -16.38
N ILE A 432 33.24 -10.53 -15.56
CA ILE A 432 32.93 -10.30 -14.14
C ILE A 432 33.85 -11.16 -13.28
N ASN A 433 34.74 -10.49 -12.55
CA ASN A 433 35.73 -11.13 -11.68
C ASN A 433 35.28 -11.19 -10.22
N THR A 434 34.66 -10.11 -9.74
CA THR A 434 34.26 -9.96 -8.35
C THR A 434 32.77 -9.63 -8.23
N LEU A 435 32.24 -9.69 -7.00
CA LEU A 435 30.86 -9.28 -6.72
C LEU A 435 30.65 -7.77 -6.86
N ALA A 436 31.69 -6.96 -6.62
CA ALA A 436 31.60 -5.50 -6.73
C ALA A 436 31.47 -5.05 -8.18
N ASP A 437 32.11 -5.76 -9.11
CA ASP A 437 32.09 -5.43 -10.54
C ASP A 437 30.73 -5.71 -11.20
N VAL A 438 29.84 -6.48 -10.56
CA VAL A 438 28.57 -6.94 -11.15
C VAL A 438 27.67 -5.77 -11.51
N GLN A 439 27.52 -4.80 -10.61
CA GLN A 439 26.55 -3.72 -10.78
C GLN A 439 26.86 -2.85 -12.00
N GLU A 440 28.12 -2.42 -12.14
CA GLU A 440 28.55 -1.57 -13.26
C GLU A 440 28.51 -2.31 -14.60
N ASN A 441 29.04 -3.54 -14.63
CA ASN A 441 29.10 -4.31 -15.88
C ASN A 441 27.73 -4.75 -16.40
N VAL A 442 26.76 -5.01 -15.52
CA VAL A 442 25.40 -5.35 -15.97
C VAL A 442 24.72 -4.14 -16.60
N MET A 443 24.94 -2.92 -16.13
CA MET A 443 24.22 -1.74 -16.65
C MET A 443 24.61 -1.38 -18.10
N GLU A 444 25.78 -1.81 -18.58
CA GLU A 444 26.26 -1.58 -19.94
C GLU A 444 25.31 -2.08 -21.05
N TYR A 445 24.50 -3.12 -20.79
CA TYR A 445 23.58 -3.61 -21.81
C TYR A 445 22.49 -2.57 -22.14
N LEU A 446 22.14 -1.67 -21.20
CA LEU A 446 21.16 -0.61 -21.42
C LEU A 446 21.63 0.36 -22.50
N HIS A 447 22.92 0.73 -22.48
CA HIS A 447 23.53 1.58 -23.51
C HIS A 447 23.50 0.95 -24.90
N VAL A 448 23.56 -0.38 -25.00
CA VAL A 448 23.46 -1.08 -26.29
C VAL A 448 22.02 -1.12 -26.79
N LEU A 449 21.05 -1.30 -25.89
CA LEU A 449 19.63 -1.30 -26.25
C LEU A 449 19.09 0.10 -26.60
N SER A 450 19.70 1.16 -26.10
CA SER A 450 19.29 2.54 -26.41
C SER A 450 19.71 3.01 -27.80
N ARG A 451 20.77 2.43 -28.41
CA ARG A 451 21.35 2.90 -29.68
C ARG A 451 20.34 3.14 -30.81
N PRO A 452 19.37 2.24 -31.10
CA PRO A 452 18.38 2.47 -32.16
C PRO A 452 17.51 3.70 -31.90
N MET A 453 17.13 3.93 -30.65
CA MET A 453 16.35 5.09 -30.22
C MET A 453 17.15 6.38 -30.41
N VAL A 454 18.44 6.37 -30.02
CA VAL A 454 19.34 7.52 -30.19
C VAL A 454 19.50 7.89 -31.67
N ILE A 455 19.69 6.90 -32.55
CA ILE A 455 19.92 7.16 -33.98
C ILE A 455 18.70 7.78 -34.65
N ASN A 456 17.49 7.37 -34.25
CA ASN A 456 16.26 7.95 -34.76
C ASN A 456 16.01 9.39 -34.28
N HIS A 457 16.64 9.82 -33.19
CA HIS A 457 16.30 11.05 -32.46
C HIS A 457 14.83 11.08 -32.02
N ASP A 458 14.30 9.92 -31.63
CA ASP A 458 12.95 9.81 -31.08
C ASP A 458 13.01 10.03 -29.57
N HIS A 459 12.42 11.14 -29.12
CA HIS A 459 12.32 11.48 -27.69
C HIS A 459 11.00 10.98 -27.11
N ASP A 460 10.99 9.71 -26.73
CA ASP A 460 9.84 9.16 -26.02
C ASP A 460 9.78 9.71 -24.59
N ILE A 461 8.65 10.32 -24.26
CA ILE A 461 8.35 10.76 -22.91
C ILE A 461 7.67 9.61 -22.19
N ILE A 462 8.24 9.23 -21.05
CA ILE A 462 7.73 8.13 -20.25
C ILE A 462 7.21 8.63 -18.91
N TRP A 463 6.21 7.93 -18.40
CA TRP A 463 5.70 8.12 -17.05
C TRP A 463 5.93 6.83 -16.26
N THR A 464 6.54 6.94 -15.08
CA THR A 464 6.80 5.78 -14.23
C THR A 464 5.59 5.38 -13.40
N GLU A 465 5.60 4.15 -12.91
CA GLU A 465 4.74 3.75 -11.80
C GLU A 465 4.99 4.59 -10.53
N ALA A 466 4.06 4.48 -9.57
CA ALA A 466 4.14 5.18 -8.31
C ALA A 466 5.28 4.62 -7.45
N TYR A 467 6.20 5.49 -7.01
CA TYR A 467 7.28 5.12 -6.11
C TYR A 467 7.41 6.11 -4.95
N MET A 468 8.18 5.71 -3.93
CA MET A 468 8.45 6.55 -2.76
C MET A 468 9.76 7.31 -2.92
N ASP A 469 9.79 8.58 -2.49
CA ASP A 469 11.03 9.36 -2.50
C ASP A 469 12.15 8.67 -1.71
N SER A 470 13.30 8.51 -2.34
CA SER A 470 14.51 8.05 -1.66
C SER A 470 15.21 9.13 -0.84
N VAL A 471 14.87 10.40 -1.08
CA VAL A 471 15.57 11.58 -0.57
C VAL A 471 15.06 12.01 0.81
N LEU A 472 13.88 11.55 1.25
CA LEU A 472 13.25 11.96 2.52
C LEU A 472 14.01 11.40 3.75
N PRO A 473 14.80 12.22 4.49
CA PRO A 473 15.60 11.73 5.62
C PRO A 473 14.76 11.45 6.88
N ASN A 474 13.53 11.99 6.94
CA ASN A 474 12.65 11.99 8.12
C ASN A 474 11.29 11.32 7.88
N THR A 475 11.29 10.27 7.07
CA THR A 475 10.14 9.39 6.80
C THR A 475 9.20 9.14 7.99
N LYS A 476 9.71 8.91 9.20
CA LYS A 476 8.89 8.54 10.36
C LYS A 476 7.90 9.61 10.84
N GLU A 477 8.21 10.89 10.71
CA GLU A 477 7.33 11.97 11.18
C GLU A 477 6.28 12.34 10.13
N LEU A 478 6.67 12.36 8.86
CA LEU A 478 5.80 12.57 7.70
C LEU A 478 4.79 11.44 7.47
N PHE A 479 5.19 10.18 7.67
CA PHE A 479 4.27 9.03 7.55
C PHE A 479 3.22 8.95 8.67
N ASN A 480 3.40 9.71 9.74
CA ASN A 480 2.38 9.87 10.78
C ASN A 480 1.43 11.04 10.48
N SER A 481 1.67 11.92 9.50
CA SER A 481 0.91 13.16 9.23
C SER A 481 0.04 13.14 7.95
N MET A 482 0.35 12.34 6.92
CA MET A 482 -0.46 12.20 5.68
C MET A 482 -0.90 10.75 5.39
N ALA A 483 -1.88 10.52 4.51
CA ALA A 483 -2.13 9.17 4.01
C ALA A 483 -0.98 8.66 3.16
N GLN A 484 -0.83 7.35 3.19
CA GLN A 484 0.38 6.70 2.71
C GLN A 484 0.50 6.71 1.19
N SER A 485 -0.62 6.70 0.45
CA SER A 485 -0.64 6.74 -1.03
C SER A 485 -0.33 8.14 -1.59
N LEU A 486 -0.69 9.21 -0.87
CA LEU A 486 -0.43 10.59 -1.30
C LEU A 486 1.04 11.01 -1.13
N LEU A 487 1.83 10.20 -0.43
CA LEU A 487 3.28 10.38 -0.29
C LEU A 487 4.08 9.70 -1.41
N LEU A 488 3.37 9.06 -2.35
CA LEU A 488 3.95 8.51 -3.56
C LEU A 488 4.07 9.60 -4.61
N MET A 489 5.01 9.40 -5.53
CA MET A 489 5.25 10.26 -6.67
C MET A 489 5.32 9.42 -7.95
N THR A 490 5.03 10.07 -9.06
CA THR A 490 5.34 9.56 -10.40
C THR A 490 6.32 10.52 -11.06
N THR A 491 7.19 10.02 -11.92
CA THR A 491 8.14 10.84 -12.68
C THR A 491 7.74 10.85 -14.13
N VAL A 492 7.78 12.04 -14.73
CA VAL A 492 7.91 12.17 -16.17
C VAL A 492 9.38 12.29 -16.53
N ALA A 493 9.85 11.38 -17.38
CA ALA A 493 11.26 11.30 -17.77
C ALA A 493 11.42 11.30 -19.29
N MET A 494 12.54 11.86 -19.74
CA MET A 494 12.89 11.97 -21.16
C MET A 494 14.39 11.71 -21.33
N PRO A 495 14.80 10.85 -22.27
CA PRO A 495 16.21 10.58 -22.52
C PRO A 495 16.89 11.77 -23.21
N VAL A 496 18.20 11.92 -22.95
CA VAL A 496 19.05 12.99 -23.50
C VAL A 496 20.13 12.38 -24.37
N PHE A 497 20.22 12.83 -25.62
CA PHE A 497 21.12 12.25 -26.63
C PHE A 497 22.21 13.22 -27.06
N SER A 498 23.36 12.69 -27.47
CA SER A 498 24.39 13.52 -28.10
C SER A 498 24.02 13.85 -29.54
N LYS A 499 23.90 15.14 -29.86
CA LYS A 499 23.62 15.64 -31.23
C LYS A 499 24.88 15.75 -32.11
N LYS A 500 26.04 15.34 -31.61
CA LYS A 500 27.32 15.47 -32.33
C LYS A 500 27.36 14.54 -33.55
N LYS A 501 27.67 15.09 -34.72
CA LYS A 501 27.67 14.34 -36.00
C LYS A 501 28.57 13.10 -36.00
N GLU A 502 29.67 13.14 -35.26
CA GLU A 502 30.66 12.05 -35.18
C GLU A 502 30.17 10.86 -34.35
N THR A 503 29.30 11.11 -33.36
CA THR A 503 28.81 10.10 -32.42
C THR A 503 27.43 9.57 -32.78
N LEU A 504 26.78 10.12 -33.82
CA LEU A 504 25.47 9.70 -34.31
C LEU A 504 25.36 8.19 -34.59
N SER A 505 26.36 7.58 -35.25
CA SER A 505 26.34 6.14 -35.56
C SER A 505 26.60 5.25 -34.33
N HIS A 506 27.20 5.82 -33.29
CA HIS A 506 27.47 5.13 -32.02
C HIS A 506 26.25 5.16 -31.10
N GLY A 507 25.36 6.13 -31.27
CA GLY A 507 24.10 6.24 -30.52
C GLY A 507 24.34 6.48 -29.03
N ILE A 508 25.06 7.56 -28.69
CA ILE A 508 25.46 7.86 -27.30
C ILE A 508 24.30 8.47 -26.51
N LEU A 509 23.94 7.80 -25.41
CA LEU A 509 23.05 8.31 -24.36
C LEU A 509 23.87 9.13 -23.35
N LEU A 510 23.56 10.41 -23.22
CA LEU A 510 24.20 11.30 -22.23
C LEU A 510 23.61 11.08 -20.84
N GLY A 511 22.31 10.80 -20.77
CA GLY A 511 21.60 10.63 -19.52
C GLY A 511 20.09 10.73 -19.70
N VAL A 512 19.38 10.95 -18.60
CA VAL A 512 17.93 11.10 -18.55
C VAL A 512 17.59 12.30 -17.67
N VAL A 513 16.71 13.17 -18.16
CA VAL A 513 16.12 14.25 -17.36
C VAL A 513 14.76 13.80 -16.83
N GLY A 514 14.40 14.26 -15.64
CA GLY A 514 13.11 13.95 -15.04
C GLY A 514 12.61 15.04 -14.11
N THR A 515 11.30 15.06 -13.90
CA THR A 515 10.67 15.82 -12.82
C THR A 515 9.65 14.95 -12.10
N ASP A 516 9.64 15.06 -10.77
CA ASP A 516 8.72 14.31 -9.92
C ASP A 516 7.41 15.09 -9.73
N VAL A 517 6.31 14.34 -9.76
CA VAL A 517 4.94 14.82 -9.56
C VAL A 517 4.36 14.08 -8.35
N PRO A 518 4.16 14.75 -7.22
CA PRO A 518 3.49 14.16 -6.06
C PRO A 518 2.05 13.79 -6.42
N LEU A 519 1.65 12.57 -6.07
CA LEU A 519 0.26 12.15 -6.29
C LEU A 519 -0.72 12.92 -5.39
N LEU A 520 -0.25 13.50 -4.28
CA LEU A 520 -1.03 14.42 -3.46
C LEU A 520 -1.59 15.59 -4.27
N GLU A 521 -0.73 16.27 -5.04
CA GLU A 521 -1.12 17.44 -5.82
C GLU A 521 -2.11 17.06 -6.93
N VAL A 522 -1.91 15.91 -7.56
CA VAL A 522 -2.83 15.41 -8.59
C VAL A 522 -4.21 15.12 -7.99
N MET A 523 -4.25 14.48 -6.81
CA MET A 523 -5.50 14.12 -6.15
C MET A 523 -6.20 15.32 -5.49
N MET A 524 -5.49 16.42 -5.22
CA MET A 524 -6.09 17.67 -4.75
C MET A 524 -7.00 18.33 -5.79
N LEU A 525 -6.74 18.11 -7.09
CA LEU A 525 -7.61 18.57 -8.19
C LEU A 525 -8.98 17.89 -8.20
N ALA A 526 -9.11 16.70 -7.58
CA ALA A 526 -10.37 15.97 -7.43
C ALA A 526 -10.85 15.96 -5.97
N PRO A 527 -11.32 17.11 -5.43
CA PRO A 527 -11.59 17.25 -4.00
C PRO A 527 -12.81 16.46 -3.54
N ARG A 528 -12.71 15.90 -2.33
CA ARG A 528 -13.73 15.02 -1.74
C ARG A 528 -15.07 15.70 -1.47
N TYR A 529 -15.07 17.01 -1.23
CA TYR A 529 -16.32 17.73 -0.99
C TYR A 529 -17.23 17.71 -2.23
N LYS A 530 -16.70 17.59 -3.46
CA LYS A 530 -17.48 17.42 -4.69
C LYS A 530 -18.04 15.98 -4.83
N LEU A 531 -17.30 14.98 -4.37
CA LEU A 531 -17.63 13.54 -4.50
C LEU A 531 -18.61 13.00 -3.45
N GLY A 532 -18.65 13.61 -2.27
CA GLY A 532 -19.52 13.18 -1.15
C GLY A 532 -18.82 12.28 -0.12
N ALA A 533 -19.59 11.76 0.84
CA ALA A 533 -19.04 11.14 2.07
C ALA A 533 -18.20 9.87 1.81
N HIS A 534 -18.65 9.02 0.89
CA HIS A 534 -17.97 7.80 0.47
C HIS A 534 -17.37 7.90 -0.92
N GLY A 535 -17.60 9.01 -1.63
CA GLY A 535 -17.07 9.21 -2.97
C GLY A 535 -15.56 9.42 -2.95
N TYR A 536 -14.87 8.86 -3.94
CA TYR A 536 -13.42 8.96 -4.10
C TYR A 536 -13.02 9.00 -5.57
N ALA A 537 -11.84 9.53 -5.83
CA ALA A 537 -11.18 9.44 -7.11
C ALA A 537 -9.96 8.53 -6.99
N PHE A 538 -9.53 7.98 -8.12
CA PHE A 538 -8.36 7.12 -8.22
C PHE A 538 -7.73 7.18 -9.62
N LEU A 539 -6.46 6.80 -9.70
CA LEU A 539 -5.66 6.83 -10.93
C LEU A 539 -5.04 5.46 -11.20
N VAL A 540 -5.08 5.05 -12.47
CA VAL A 540 -4.62 3.72 -12.91
C VAL A 540 -3.67 3.86 -14.09
N THR A 541 -2.63 3.02 -14.14
CA THR A 541 -1.69 2.94 -15.26
C THR A 541 -2.26 2.12 -16.44
N ASN A 542 -1.58 2.18 -17.59
CA ASN A 542 -1.86 1.34 -18.76
C ASN A 542 -1.68 -0.17 -18.52
N ASN A 543 -1.06 -0.57 -17.41
CA ASN A 543 -0.94 -1.98 -16.98
C ASN A 543 -2.04 -2.40 -15.98
N GLY A 544 -2.87 -1.45 -15.50
CA GLY A 544 -3.91 -1.71 -14.50
C GLY A 544 -3.43 -1.60 -13.05
N TYR A 545 -2.21 -1.09 -12.83
CA TYR A 545 -1.70 -0.80 -11.49
C TYR A 545 -2.21 0.53 -10.98
N ILE A 546 -2.42 0.60 -9.68
CA ILE A 546 -2.92 1.78 -8.99
C ILE A 546 -1.77 2.77 -8.79
N LEU A 547 -1.95 4.00 -9.24
CA LEU A 547 -1.09 5.12 -8.84
C LEU A 547 -1.56 5.69 -7.51
N ALA A 548 -2.81 6.14 -7.47
CA ALA A 548 -3.43 6.73 -6.30
C ALA A 548 -4.80 6.09 -6.07
N HIS A 549 -5.02 5.58 -4.86
CA HIS A 549 -6.31 5.05 -4.41
C HIS A 549 -6.40 5.19 -2.89
N PRO A 550 -7.60 5.38 -2.31
CA PRO A 550 -7.75 5.55 -0.86
C PRO A 550 -7.36 4.30 -0.07
N ASP A 551 -7.65 3.12 -0.62
CA ASP A 551 -7.32 1.82 0.01
C ASP A 551 -5.89 1.31 -0.31
N LEU A 552 -5.08 2.07 -1.05
CA LEU A 552 -3.68 1.71 -1.30
C LEU A 552 -2.85 1.95 -0.02
N ARG A 553 -2.28 0.89 0.53
CA ARG A 553 -1.47 0.91 1.75
C ARG A 553 -0.03 0.49 1.45
N PRO A 554 0.86 1.41 1.05
CA PRO A 554 2.23 1.08 0.67
C PRO A 554 3.14 0.74 1.86
N LEU A 555 2.77 1.09 3.10
CA LEU A 555 3.61 0.87 4.28
C LEU A 555 3.07 -0.24 5.19
N TYR A 556 3.98 -0.89 5.92
CA TYR A 556 3.64 -1.80 7.01
C TYR A 556 4.48 -1.51 8.27
N LYS A 557 3.93 -1.88 9.43
CA LYS A 557 4.60 -1.73 10.73
C LYS A 557 5.41 -2.98 11.05
N ASP A 558 6.73 -2.84 11.10
CA ASP A 558 7.69 -3.86 11.57
C ASP A 558 8.17 -3.49 12.97
N GLY A 559 7.45 -3.96 13.99
CA GLY A 559 7.65 -3.54 15.38
C GLY A 559 7.32 -2.06 15.57
N LYS A 560 8.34 -1.24 15.88
CA LYS A 560 8.20 0.23 16.02
C LYS A 560 8.58 1.01 14.76
N LYS A 561 9.12 0.35 13.72
CA LYS A 561 9.54 1.02 12.48
C LYS A 561 8.49 0.81 11.39
N LEU A 562 8.12 1.87 10.69
CA LEU A 562 7.38 1.78 9.43
C LEU A 562 8.36 1.44 8.32
N LYS A 563 8.00 0.48 7.46
CA LYS A 563 8.78 0.09 6.28
C LYS A 563 7.85 0.03 5.06
N PRO A 564 8.37 0.35 3.86
CA PRO A 564 7.63 0.10 2.63
C PRO A 564 7.42 -1.40 2.44
N LYS A 565 6.21 -1.77 2.00
CA LYS A 565 5.95 -3.14 1.53
C LYS A 565 6.77 -3.37 0.26
N PRO A 566 7.25 -4.59 -0.01
CA PRO A 566 7.99 -4.85 -1.24
C PRO A 566 7.19 -4.49 -2.51
N ASN A 567 5.95 -4.96 -2.63
CA ASN A 567 5.09 -4.90 -3.82
C ASN A 567 4.10 -3.73 -3.85
N TYR A 568 4.46 -2.60 -3.22
CA TYR A 568 3.55 -1.46 -3.09
C TYR A 568 3.24 -0.75 -4.42
N ASN A 569 4.18 -0.79 -5.38
CA ASN A 569 4.08 -0.15 -6.68
C ASN A 569 3.34 -0.99 -7.73
N SER A 570 3.18 -2.29 -7.48
CA SER A 570 2.56 -3.25 -8.41
C SER A 570 1.18 -3.74 -7.95
N VAL A 571 0.47 -2.95 -7.14
CA VAL A 571 -0.89 -3.28 -6.67
C VAL A 571 -1.89 -3.01 -7.80
N ASP A 572 -2.60 -4.04 -8.22
CA ASP A 572 -3.58 -3.95 -9.33
C ASP A 572 -4.94 -3.40 -8.83
N LEU A 573 -5.67 -2.69 -9.70
CA LEU A 573 -7.02 -2.19 -9.42
C LEU A 573 -7.95 -3.30 -8.87
N SER A 574 -7.88 -4.50 -9.43
CA SER A 574 -8.66 -5.67 -9.00
C SER A 574 -8.36 -6.13 -7.57
N GLU A 575 -7.24 -5.72 -6.97
CA GLU A 575 -6.91 -6.02 -5.57
C GLU A 575 -7.47 -4.99 -4.58
N ALA A 576 -7.74 -3.76 -5.04
CA ALA A 576 -8.46 -2.75 -4.28
C ALA A 576 -9.99 -2.87 -4.48
N GLU A 577 -10.41 -2.97 -5.75
CA GLU A 577 -11.80 -3.08 -6.20
C GLU A 577 -12.18 -4.54 -6.48
N TRP A 578 -12.02 -5.38 -5.45
CA TRP A 578 -12.15 -6.84 -5.56
C TRP A 578 -13.56 -7.36 -5.90
N GLU A 579 -14.58 -6.50 -5.85
CA GLU A 579 -15.95 -6.85 -6.27
C GLU A 579 -16.11 -6.81 -7.82
N ASP A 580 -15.15 -6.23 -8.56
CA ASP A 580 -15.06 -6.34 -10.04
C ASP A 580 -14.53 -7.72 -10.47
N THR A 581 -15.30 -8.77 -10.15
CA THR A 581 -14.89 -10.17 -10.38
C THR A 581 -14.69 -10.54 -11.86
N GLU A 582 -15.33 -9.81 -12.78
CA GLU A 582 -15.20 -10.00 -14.24
C GLU A 582 -14.14 -9.07 -14.86
N GLU A 583 -13.45 -8.27 -14.04
CA GLU A 583 -12.44 -7.27 -14.47
C GLU A 583 -12.94 -6.31 -15.56
N ILE A 584 -14.24 -5.98 -15.56
CA ILE A 584 -14.88 -5.16 -16.60
C ILE A 584 -14.37 -3.72 -16.49
N LEU A 585 -14.39 -3.16 -15.28
CA LEU A 585 -13.92 -1.80 -15.01
C LEU A 585 -12.43 -1.69 -15.34
N ARG A 586 -11.65 -2.64 -14.81
CA ARG A 586 -10.21 -2.71 -15.04
C ARG A 586 -9.89 -2.76 -16.54
N THR A 587 -10.58 -3.61 -17.29
CA THR A 587 -10.33 -3.77 -18.72
C THR A 587 -10.68 -2.52 -19.52
N ALA A 588 -11.80 -1.86 -19.21
CA ALA A 588 -12.23 -0.65 -19.89
C ALA A 588 -11.22 0.50 -19.65
N MET A 589 -10.81 0.70 -18.39
CA MET A 589 -9.85 1.74 -18.03
C MET A 589 -8.47 1.50 -18.66
N VAL A 590 -7.98 0.26 -18.69
CA VAL A 590 -6.69 -0.09 -19.32
C VAL A 590 -6.71 0.15 -20.83
N LYS A 591 -7.85 -0.09 -21.48
CA LYS A 591 -8.02 0.19 -22.92
C LYS A 591 -8.16 1.69 -23.22
N GLY A 592 -8.35 2.54 -22.22
CA GLY A 592 -8.59 3.97 -22.39
C GLY A 592 -10.00 4.29 -22.88
N GLU A 593 -10.99 3.46 -22.53
CA GLU A 593 -12.39 3.72 -22.83
C GLU A 593 -12.98 4.71 -21.81
N THR A 594 -13.92 5.56 -22.23
CA THR A 594 -14.69 6.44 -21.33
C THR A 594 -16.06 5.84 -21.10
N GLY A 595 -16.50 5.75 -19.85
CA GLY A 595 -17.78 5.12 -19.55
C GLY A 595 -18.20 5.17 -18.08
N THR A 596 -19.30 4.46 -17.80
CA THR A 596 -19.91 4.38 -16.47
C THR A 596 -20.27 2.95 -16.13
N LEU A 597 -20.09 2.56 -14.87
CA LEU A 597 -20.40 1.21 -14.38
C LEU A 597 -20.97 1.26 -12.96
N THR A 598 -22.03 0.50 -12.68
CA THR A 598 -22.57 0.39 -11.31
C THR A 598 -22.17 -0.95 -10.71
N ILE A 599 -21.56 -0.92 -9.52
CA ILE A 599 -21.15 -2.12 -8.76
C ILE A 599 -21.71 -2.04 -7.34
N ASP A 600 -22.22 -3.17 -6.84
CA ASP A 600 -22.61 -3.32 -5.43
C ASP A 600 -21.36 -3.72 -4.63
N VAL A 601 -20.83 -2.79 -3.83
CA VAL A 601 -19.51 -2.89 -3.18
C VAL A 601 -19.65 -3.19 -1.69
N ARG A 602 -18.80 -4.09 -1.18
CA ARG A 602 -18.63 -4.33 0.25
C ARG A 602 -17.39 -3.61 0.74
N SER A 603 -17.59 -2.44 1.33
CA SER A 603 -16.51 -1.69 1.98
C SER A 603 -16.42 -2.04 3.46
N ALA A 604 -15.30 -1.71 4.10
CA ALA A 604 -15.16 -1.87 5.54
C ALA A 604 -14.56 -0.60 6.17
N VAL A 605 -15.20 -0.11 7.23
CA VAL A 605 -14.72 1.03 8.02
C VAL A 605 -14.11 0.56 9.33
N ASP A 606 -13.43 1.47 10.04
CA ASP A 606 -12.77 1.18 11.32
C ASP A 606 -11.71 0.06 11.18
N LYS A 607 -10.77 0.26 10.25
CA LYS A 607 -9.65 -0.66 9.95
C LYS A 607 -10.09 -2.09 9.63
N GLY A 608 -11.18 -2.23 8.85
CA GLY A 608 -11.69 -3.53 8.41
C GLY A 608 -12.65 -4.21 9.39
N LYS A 609 -13.03 -3.58 10.50
CA LYS A 609 -13.89 -4.22 11.50
C LYS A 609 -15.38 -4.17 11.15
N ARG A 610 -15.83 -3.10 10.50
CA ARG A 610 -17.25 -2.81 10.29
C ARG A 610 -17.59 -2.86 8.80
N PRO A 611 -18.23 -3.94 8.31
CA PRO A 611 -18.65 -4.01 6.91
C PRO A 611 -19.80 -3.05 6.61
N LEU A 612 -19.73 -2.38 5.46
CA LEU A 612 -20.77 -1.55 4.85
C LEU A 612 -21.11 -2.10 3.47
N PHE A 613 -22.38 -2.00 3.10
CA PHE A 613 -22.88 -2.37 1.77
C PHE A 613 -23.24 -1.08 1.05
N LEU A 614 -22.45 -0.73 0.04
CA LEU A 614 -22.62 0.49 -0.73
C LEU A 614 -22.98 0.13 -2.16
N LYS A 615 -23.71 1.01 -2.83
CA LYS A 615 -23.97 0.92 -4.26
C LYS A 615 -23.27 2.08 -4.95
N ASN A 616 -22.19 1.76 -5.66
CA ASN A 616 -21.27 2.73 -6.22
C ASN A 616 -21.45 2.81 -7.73
N ASP A 617 -21.58 4.03 -8.23
CA ASP A 617 -21.51 4.36 -9.66
C ASP A 617 -20.08 4.85 -9.96
N TYR A 618 -19.36 4.08 -10.76
CA TYR A 618 -18.02 4.37 -11.25
C TYR A 618 -18.12 5.12 -12.57
N PHE A 619 -17.36 6.20 -12.67
CA PHE A 619 -17.19 7.01 -13.86
C PHE A 619 -15.70 7.02 -14.19
N TYR A 620 -15.34 6.74 -15.44
CA TYR A 620 -13.93 6.63 -15.82
C TYR A 620 -13.68 7.21 -17.20
N THR A 621 -12.47 7.76 -17.38
CA THR A 621 -11.99 8.33 -18.64
C THR A 621 -10.47 8.19 -18.75
N THR A 622 -9.93 8.39 -19.95
CA THR A 622 -8.48 8.48 -20.18
C THR A 622 -8.01 9.92 -20.00
N ILE A 623 -6.78 10.12 -19.52
CA ILE A 623 -6.11 11.42 -19.54
C ILE A 623 -5.27 11.47 -20.82
N ASN A 624 -5.52 12.43 -21.70
CA ASN A 624 -4.80 12.48 -22.97
C ASN A 624 -3.31 12.81 -22.75
N GLU A 625 -2.47 12.47 -23.73
CA GLU A 625 -0.99 12.64 -23.68
C GLU A 625 -0.27 11.84 -22.56
N THR A 626 -1.00 11.08 -21.74
CA THR A 626 -0.43 10.26 -20.66
C THR A 626 -0.90 8.80 -20.76
N PRO A 627 -0.16 7.84 -20.17
CA PRO A 627 -0.60 6.45 -20.14
C PRO A 627 -1.69 6.19 -19.08
N PHE A 628 -2.17 7.22 -18.38
CA PHE A 628 -3.02 7.10 -17.21
C PHE A 628 -4.51 7.19 -17.54
N SER A 629 -5.29 6.49 -16.73
CA SER A 629 -6.75 6.56 -16.73
C SER A 629 -7.25 7.04 -15.38
N PHE A 630 -8.23 7.93 -15.40
CA PHE A 630 -8.84 8.51 -14.23
C PHE A 630 -10.19 7.84 -13.93
N GLY A 631 -10.41 7.52 -12.67
CA GLY A 631 -11.64 6.94 -12.16
C GLY A 631 -12.20 7.75 -11.00
N MET A 632 -13.52 7.85 -10.94
CA MET A 632 -14.27 8.52 -9.90
C MET A 632 -15.44 7.65 -9.47
N VAL A 633 -15.74 7.68 -8.19
CA VAL A 633 -16.83 6.91 -7.58
C VAL A 633 -17.78 7.84 -6.87
N LEU A 634 -19.07 7.71 -7.19
CA LEU A 634 -20.17 8.34 -6.46
C LEU A 634 -21.06 7.25 -5.86
N THR A 635 -21.39 7.38 -4.58
CA THR A 635 -22.28 6.43 -3.89
C THR A 635 -23.73 6.88 -4.01
N ARG A 636 -24.62 5.95 -4.38
CA ARG A 636 -26.05 6.23 -4.53
C ARG A 636 -26.70 6.65 -3.20
N GLY A 637 -27.68 7.54 -3.30
CA GLY A 637 -28.35 8.19 -2.17
C GLY A 637 -27.51 9.28 -1.50
N HIS A 638 -26.25 9.01 -1.17
CA HIS A 638 -25.35 9.94 -0.48
C HIS A 638 -24.23 10.43 -1.43
N GLY A 639 -24.57 11.39 -2.28
CA GLY A 639 -23.67 11.92 -3.31
C GLY A 639 -24.39 12.34 -4.59
N GLU A 640 -25.61 11.84 -4.81
CA GLU A 640 -26.46 12.17 -5.98
C GLU A 640 -26.94 13.63 -5.97
N TYR A 641 -27.19 14.19 -4.78
CA TYR A 641 -27.75 15.53 -4.62
C TYR A 641 -26.80 16.40 -3.78
N VAL A 642 -26.58 17.63 -4.26
CA VAL A 642 -25.89 18.70 -3.53
C VAL A 642 -26.88 19.83 -3.32
N PHE A 643 -26.85 20.44 -2.15
CA PHE A 643 -27.63 21.65 -1.91
C PHE A 643 -26.70 22.86 -1.81
N PHE A 644 -27.18 24.00 -2.30
CA PHE A 644 -26.48 25.28 -2.25
C PHE A 644 -27.37 26.30 -1.56
N GLY A 645 -26.74 27.21 -0.82
CA GLY A 645 -27.41 28.35 -0.21
C GLY A 645 -26.52 29.58 -0.30
N ASN A 646 -27.17 30.76 -0.33
CA ASN A 646 -26.47 32.04 -0.48
C ASN A 646 -26.62 32.86 0.80
N VAL A 647 -25.52 33.44 1.25
CA VAL A 647 -25.45 34.35 2.40
C VAL A 647 -24.58 35.57 2.06
N SER A 648 -24.75 36.65 2.81
CA SER A 648 -23.84 37.80 2.69
C SER A 648 -22.45 37.45 3.24
N VAL A 649 -21.41 38.02 2.64
CA VAL A 649 -20.02 37.77 3.06
C VAL A 649 -19.80 38.30 4.48
N GLU A 650 -20.43 39.42 4.84
CA GLU A 650 -20.30 40.03 6.15
C GLU A 650 -20.89 39.15 7.26
N GLU A 651 -22.07 38.57 7.02
CA GLU A 651 -22.72 37.66 7.98
C GLU A 651 -21.93 36.36 8.12
N GLY A 652 -21.52 35.75 6.99
CA GLY A 652 -20.72 34.54 7.01
C GLY A 652 -19.35 34.72 7.66
N LEU A 653 -18.67 35.85 7.44
CA LEU A 653 -17.37 36.12 8.03
C LEU A 653 -17.45 36.32 9.54
N HIS A 654 -18.51 36.96 10.03
CA HIS A 654 -18.75 37.13 11.47
C HIS A 654 -18.86 35.77 12.16
N ASP A 655 -19.64 34.85 11.60
CA ASP A 655 -19.88 33.53 12.20
C ASP A 655 -18.69 32.57 12.01
N LEU A 656 -17.93 32.71 10.93
CA LEU A 656 -16.72 31.94 10.67
C LEU A 656 -15.58 32.26 11.66
N GLN A 657 -15.54 33.48 12.20
CA GLN A 657 -14.52 33.91 13.16
C GLN A 657 -14.81 33.50 14.61
N GLN A 658 -15.90 32.78 14.86
CA GLN A 658 -16.24 32.30 16.20
C GLN A 658 -15.24 31.22 16.67
N PRO A 659 -14.87 31.21 17.97
CA PRO A 659 -13.80 30.36 18.49
C PRO A 659 -14.16 28.86 18.61
N ASP A 660 -15.43 28.50 18.48
CA ASP A 660 -15.93 27.12 18.51
C ASP A 660 -15.87 26.43 17.14
N LEU A 661 -15.56 27.18 16.08
CA LEU A 661 -15.53 26.75 14.69
C LEU A 661 -14.10 26.57 14.19
N THR A 662 -13.89 25.50 13.43
CA THR A 662 -12.65 25.22 12.71
C THR A 662 -12.97 24.70 11.32
N ILE A 663 -12.20 25.11 10.31
CA ILE A 663 -12.28 24.53 8.96
C ILE A 663 -11.28 23.39 8.81
N ALA A 664 -11.49 22.52 7.82
CA ALA A 664 -10.60 21.42 7.53
C ALA A 664 -9.22 21.92 7.06
N ASP A 665 -8.19 21.80 7.91
CA ASP A 665 -6.80 22.18 7.58
C ASP A 665 -6.26 21.46 6.32
N GLY A 666 -6.80 20.29 5.99
CA GLY A 666 -6.35 19.48 4.84
C GLY A 666 -7.01 19.85 3.51
N TRP A 667 -7.98 20.76 3.47
CA TRP A 667 -8.63 21.15 2.22
C TRP A 667 -8.04 22.47 1.71
N THR A 668 -7.92 22.59 0.39
CA THR A 668 -7.43 23.80 -0.27
C THR A 668 -8.61 24.73 -0.53
N TYR A 669 -8.85 25.68 0.38
CA TYR A 669 -9.84 26.75 0.15
C TYR A 669 -9.22 27.88 -0.66
N CYS A 670 -7.96 28.20 -0.36
CA CYS A 670 -7.14 29.18 -1.06
C CYS A 670 -5.74 28.60 -1.28
N GLU A 671 -5.17 28.89 -2.46
CA GLU A 671 -3.83 28.47 -2.82
C GLU A 671 -2.78 29.35 -2.12
N THR A 672 -2.08 28.76 -1.15
CA THR A 672 -1.04 29.45 -0.37
C THR A 672 0.38 29.12 -0.81
N ASP A 673 0.54 28.11 -1.67
CA ASP A 673 1.85 27.50 -1.96
C ASP A 673 2.64 28.25 -3.04
N ILE A 674 1.96 29.05 -3.85
CA ILE A 674 2.54 29.84 -4.96
C ILE A 674 3.49 30.93 -4.42
N ASP A 675 3.03 31.73 -3.44
CA ASP A 675 3.80 32.86 -2.91
C ASP A 675 4.46 32.50 -1.56
N PRO A 676 5.80 32.64 -1.43
CA PRO A 676 6.51 32.49 -0.15
C PRO A 676 5.92 33.29 1.02
N HIS A 677 5.30 34.44 0.77
CA HIS A 677 4.64 35.25 1.79
C HIS A 677 3.33 34.62 2.28
N HIS A 678 2.58 33.96 1.40
CA HIS A 678 1.30 33.32 1.72
C HIS A 678 1.47 31.95 2.40
N ARG A 679 2.59 31.26 2.18
CA ARG A 679 2.90 29.95 2.83
C ARG A 679 2.86 29.97 4.37
N LYS A 680 3.01 31.13 5.00
CA LYS A 680 2.94 31.27 6.48
C LYS A 680 1.52 31.33 7.02
N LEU A 681 0.52 31.48 6.15
CA LEU A 681 -0.88 31.64 6.54
C LEU A 681 -1.53 30.27 6.72
N SER A 682 -2.38 30.14 7.75
CA SER A 682 -3.31 29.00 7.78
C SER A 682 -4.42 29.19 6.75
N GLN A 683 -5.04 28.10 6.29
CA GLN A 683 -6.17 28.15 5.37
C GLN A 683 -7.27 29.11 5.86
N LEU A 684 -7.63 29.07 7.16
CA LEU A 684 -8.61 30.00 7.73
C LEU A 684 -8.16 31.46 7.63
N GLN A 685 -6.88 31.74 7.88
CA GLN A 685 -6.34 33.09 7.77
C GLN A 685 -6.31 33.58 6.32
N ALA A 686 -5.96 32.71 5.37
CA ALA A 686 -5.99 33.01 3.94
C ALA A 686 -7.42 33.37 3.50
N VAL A 687 -8.41 32.54 3.86
CA VAL A 687 -9.83 32.79 3.58
C VAL A 687 -10.30 34.13 4.16
N VAL A 688 -9.95 34.43 5.42
CA VAL A 688 -10.32 35.71 6.04
C VAL A 688 -9.67 36.90 5.33
N ARG A 689 -8.43 36.79 4.86
CA ARG A 689 -7.75 37.87 4.12
C ARG A 689 -8.33 38.10 2.74
N TYR A 690 -8.68 37.02 2.04
CA TYR A 690 -9.38 37.04 0.76
C TYR A 690 -10.75 37.72 0.90
N LEU A 691 -11.59 37.24 1.82
CA LEU A 691 -12.94 37.77 2.03
C LEU A 691 -12.97 39.22 2.55
N THR A 692 -11.93 39.67 3.25
CA THR A 692 -11.79 41.07 3.70
C THR A 692 -11.19 42.00 2.64
N GLY A 693 -10.78 41.47 1.48
CA GLY A 693 -10.18 42.24 0.39
C GLY A 693 -8.77 42.78 0.71
N LYS A 694 -8.07 42.22 1.71
CA LYS A 694 -6.70 42.63 2.05
C LYS A 694 -5.67 42.13 1.04
N GLU A 695 -5.91 40.93 0.51
CA GLU A 695 -5.06 40.24 -0.46
C GLU A 695 -5.99 39.66 -1.55
N PRO A 696 -6.37 40.46 -2.57
CA PRO A 696 -7.25 40.00 -3.65
C PRO A 696 -6.56 39.09 -4.66
N ASP A 697 -5.22 39.03 -4.63
CA ASP A 697 -4.41 38.21 -5.55
C ASP A 697 -4.36 36.73 -5.15
N LEU A 698 -4.97 36.34 -4.01
CA LEU A 698 -5.11 34.95 -3.60
C LEU A 698 -6.15 34.23 -4.47
N GLU A 699 -5.73 33.13 -5.10
CA GLU A 699 -6.63 32.25 -5.84
C GLU A 699 -7.37 31.33 -4.84
N CYS A 700 -8.71 31.42 -4.81
CA CYS A 700 -9.55 30.66 -3.88
C CYS A 700 -10.75 30.01 -4.59
N ASP A 701 -11.20 28.87 -4.10
CA ASP A 701 -12.40 28.18 -4.60
C ASP A 701 -13.68 28.89 -4.11
N GLU A 702 -14.26 29.72 -4.98
CA GLU A 702 -15.46 30.50 -4.66
C GLU A 702 -16.67 29.62 -4.27
N ILE A 703 -16.82 28.45 -4.89
CA ILE A 703 -17.96 27.55 -4.65
C ILE A 703 -17.84 26.94 -3.25
N LEU A 704 -16.65 26.44 -2.90
CA LEU A 704 -16.39 25.89 -1.57
C LEU A 704 -16.52 26.95 -0.48
N LEU A 705 -16.02 28.17 -0.75
CA LEU A 705 -16.14 29.30 0.18
C LEU A 705 -17.59 29.68 0.43
N GLN A 706 -18.40 29.80 -0.62
CA GLN A 706 -19.82 30.11 -0.51
C GLN A 706 -20.57 29.06 0.31
N GLN A 707 -20.29 27.77 0.09
CA GLN A 707 -20.85 26.69 0.90
C GLN A 707 -20.41 26.78 2.37
N THR A 708 -19.12 27.07 2.62
CA THR A 708 -18.59 27.17 3.98
C THR A 708 -19.19 28.34 4.75
N LEU A 709 -19.40 29.49 4.09
CA LEU A 709 -20.07 30.64 4.68
C LEU A 709 -21.53 30.33 4.99
N PHE A 710 -22.25 29.66 4.08
CA PHE A 710 -23.63 29.23 4.32
C PHE A 710 -23.72 28.29 5.53
N ASP A 711 -22.85 27.28 5.58
CA ASP A 711 -22.79 26.32 6.68
C ASP A 711 -22.47 27.01 8.02
N ALA A 712 -21.60 28.03 8.04
CA ALA A 712 -21.29 28.81 9.25
C ALA A 712 -22.54 29.51 9.80
N VAL A 713 -23.31 30.19 8.95
CA VAL A 713 -24.51 30.94 9.35
C VAL A 713 -25.63 30.00 9.81
N VAL A 714 -25.87 28.91 9.08
CA VAL A 714 -26.95 27.96 9.44
C VAL A 714 -26.67 27.25 10.77
N THR A 715 -25.40 27.02 11.08
CA THR A 715 -24.97 26.31 12.29
C THR A 715 -24.74 27.25 13.48
N ALA A 716 -24.67 28.57 13.26
CA ALA A 716 -24.53 29.61 14.28
C ALA A 716 -25.42 29.41 15.53
N PRO A 717 -26.73 29.09 15.41
CA PRO A 717 -27.62 28.94 16.58
C PRO A 717 -27.25 27.81 17.55
N LEU A 718 -26.42 26.85 17.12
CA LEU A 718 -25.98 25.74 17.99
C LEU A 718 -25.05 26.22 19.11
N GLU A 719 -24.22 27.23 18.86
CA GLU A 719 -23.33 27.81 19.87
C GLU A 719 -24.16 28.36 21.04
N ALA A 720 -25.18 29.17 20.73
CA ALA A 720 -26.08 29.73 21.73
C ALA A 720 -26.84 28.62 22.48
N TYR A 721 -27.26 27.56 21.80
CA TYR A 721 -27.94 26.42 22.41
C TYR A 721 -27.05 25.65 23.39
N TRP A 722 -25.84 25.29 22.97
CA TRP A 722 -24.88 24.57 23.81
C TRP A 722 -24.40 25.43 24.99
N THR A 723 -24.20 26.73 24.78
CA THR A 723 -23.86 27.67 25.85
C THR A 723 -24.99 27.80 26.86
N ALA A 724 -26.25 27.89 26.40
CA ALA A 724 -27.41 27.90 27.28
C ALA A 724 -27.56 26.61 28.10
N LEU A 725 -27.22 25.45 27.53
CA LEU A 725 -27.21 24.17 28.26
C LEU A 725 -26.15 24.17 29.38
N MET A 726 -24.96 24.71 29.12
CA MET A 726 -23.91 24.85 30.13
C MET A 726 -24.30 25.79 31.28
N LEU A 727 -25.05 26.84 30.98
CA LEU A 727 -25.50 27.84 31.97
C LEU A 727 -26.81 27.47 32.66
N SER A 728 -27.49 26.40 32.24
CA SER A 728 -28.78 25.99 32.80
C SER A 728 -28.63 25.56 34.27
N GLY A 729 -29.64 25.87 35.12
CA GLY A 729 -29.58 25.64 36.56
C GLY A 729 -29.43 24.17 37.02
N ASN A 730 -29.67 23.22 36.13
CA ASN A 730 -29.43 21.78 36.37
C ASN A 730 -28.06 21.31 35.88
N GLY A 731 -27.28 22.18 35.23
CA GLY A 731 -25.99 21.87 34.61
C GLY A 731 -26.06 20.83 33.49
N VAL A 732 -24.90 20.55 32.90
CA VAL A 732 -24.72 19.38 32.03
C VAL A 732 -24.56 18.14 32.90
N GLU A 733 -25.24 17.06 32.53
CA GLU A 733 -25.18 15.78 33.24
C GLU A 733 -23.74 15.22 33.25
N ASP A 734 -23.30 14.76 34.42
CA ASP A 734 -21.93 14.30 34.63
C ASP A 734 -21.63 13.05 33.79
N GLY A 735 -20.67 13.18 32.88
CA GLY A 735 -20.28 12.15 31.93
C GLY A 735 -20.46 12.53 30.46
N ILE A 736 -21.07 13.67 30.15
CA ILE A 736 -21.11 14.19 28.78
C ILE A 736 -19.87 15.05 28.54
N GLU A 737 -19.07 14.69 27.54
CA GLU A 737 -17.75 15.30 27.35
C GLU A 737 -17.76 16.39 26.28
N THR A 738 -18.19 16.03 25.06
CA THR A 738 -18.05 16.86 23.86
C THR A 738 -19.28 16.72 22.98
N ALA A 739 -19.83 17.84 22.47
CA ALA A 739 -20.77 17.82 21.34
C ALA A 739 -20.10 18.43 20.12
N PHE A 740 -20.39 17.86 18.95
CA PHE A 740 -19.72 18.21 17.72
C PHE A 740 -20.67 18.13 16.52
N LEU A 741 -20.35 18.94 15.51
CA LEU A 741 -20.99 18.95 14.21
C LEU A 741 -19.89 18.98 13.16
N GLY A 742 -20.08 18.27 12.04
CA GLY A 742 -19.38 18.61 10.82
C GLY A 742 -20.28 18.60 9.60
N THR A 743 -19.95 19.47 8.66
CA THR A 743 -20.70 19.65 7.42
C THR A 743 -19.92 19.10 6.23
N ARG A 744 -20.55 19.14 5.05
CA ARG A 744 -19.92 18.72 3.80
C ARG A 744 -18.79 19.66 3.36
N SER A 745 -18.80 20.92 3.76
CA SER A 745 -17.78 21.92 3.40
C SER A 745 -16.51 21.83 4.27
N GLY A 746 -16.40 20.84 5.15
CA GLY A 746 -15.23 20.67 6.03
C GLY A 746 -15.27 21.58 7.26
N LEU A 747 -16.38 22.29 7.48
CA LEU A 747 -16.64 23.07 8.68
C LEU A 747 -16.93 22.12 9.85
N MET A 748 -16.18 22.28 10.92
CA MET A 748 -16.42 21.59 12.18
C MET A 748 -16.74 22.60 13.28
N ARG A 749 -17.74 22.26 14.09
CA ARG A 749 -18.08 23.02 15.30
C ARG A 749 -18.01 22.11 16.50
N VAL A 750 -17.26 22.50 17.53
CA VAL A 750 -16.98 21.65 18.69
C VAL A 750 -17.18 22.43 19.98
N THR A 751 -18.10 21.95 20.81
CA THR A 751 -18.26 22.43 22.19
C THR A 751 -17.84 21.36 23.19
N ARG A 752 -17.14 21.78 24.24
CA ARG A 752 -16.62 20.88 25.27
C ARG A 752 -17.29 21.21 26.58
N TYR A 753 -18.26 20.37 26.97
CA TYR A 753 -19.02 20.54 28.21
C TYR A 753 -18.16 20.26 29.46
N SER A 754 -17.17 19.36 29.34
CA SER A 754 -16.31 18.96 30.45
C SER A 754 -14.90 19.56 30.34
N GLY A 755 -14.35 20.03 31.47
CA GLY A 755 -12.98 20.54 31.55
C GLY A 755 -11.93 19.50 31.16
N ILE A 756 -10.71 19.94 30.81
CA ILE A 756 -9.63 19.06 30.32
C ILE A 756 -9.28 17.96 31.34
N GLU A 757 -9.43 18.22 32.63
CA GLU A 757 -9.11 17.28 33.70
C GLU A 757 -10.13 16.14 33.83
N LYS A 758 -11.42 16.45 33.67
CA LYS A 758 -12.53 15.49 33.82
C LYS A 758 -12.77 14.65 32.56
N ARG A 759 -12.23 15.05 31.41
CA ARG A 759 -12.35 14.32 30.13
C ARG A 759 -11.52 13.05 30.11
N LYS A 760 -12.16 11.91 29.82
CA LYS A 760 -11.49 10.65 29.54
C LYS A 760 -11.00 10.61 28.09
N GLY A 761 -11.81 11.06 27.13
CA GLY A 761 -11.54 11.05 25.69
C GLY A 761 -10.66 12.20 25.20
N LYS A 762 -9.48 12.42 25.80
CA LYS A 762 -8.62 13.60 25.51
C LYS A 762 -8.15 13.74 24.06
N ASN A 763 -8.17 12.65 23.29
CA ASN A 763 -7.63 12.62 21.93
C ASN A 763 -8.69 12.84 20.84
N PHE A 764 -9.99 12.75 21.18
CA PHE A 764 -11.07 12.83 20.20
C PHE A 764 -11.12 14.22 19.54
N LEU A 765 -11.22 14.24 18.20
CA LEU A 765 -11.19 15.46 17.37
C LEU A 765 -9.92 16.31 17.58
N THR A 766 -8.78 15.65 17.85
CA THR A 766 -7.46 16.30 17.88
C THR A 766 -6.63 15.84 16.69
N ARG A 767 -5.57 16.58 16.34
CA ARG A 767 -4.65 16.20 15.25
C ARG A 767 -4.02 14.80 15.40
N ALA A 768 -4.06 14.23 16.61
CA ALA A 768 -3.59 12.86 16.86
C ALA A 768 -4.59 11.78 16.40
N ASP A 769 -5.86 12.12 16.21
CA ASP A 769 -6.96 11.22 15.88
C ASP A 769 -7.54 11.56 14.50
N LYS A 770 -6.77 11.25 13.45
CA LYS A 770 -7.09 11.66 12.08
C LYS A 770 -8.30 10.97 11.48
N GLU A 771 -8.59 9.74 11.89
CA GLU A 771 -9.75 8.98 11.42
C GLU A 771 -11.07 9.69 11.75
N ASN A 772 -11.05 10.60 12.73
CA ASN A 772 -12.18 11.42 13.14
C ASN A 772 -12.10 12.88 12.66
N LEU A 773 -11.10 13.25 11.85
CA LEU A 773 -10.95 14.59 11.25
C LEU A 773 -11.21 14.55 9.74
N PHE A 774 -11.57 15.70 9.17
CA PHE A 774 -11.65 15.88 7.73
C PHE A 774 -10.23 15.93 7.15
N THR A 775 -9.96 15.03 6.22
CA THR A 775 -8.67 14.92 5.53
C THR A 775 -8.89 14.99 4.01
N VAL A 776 -7.81 15.10 3.23
CA VAL A 776 -7.86 14.94 1.77
C VAL A 776 -8.36 13.54 1.40
N ASP A 777 -8.03 12.54 2.22
CA ASP A 777 -8.25 11.13 1.92
C ASP A 777 -9.66 10.63 2.21
N HIS A 778 -10.24 11.08 3.32
CA HIS A 778 -11.53 10.58 3.76
C HIS A 778 -12.26 11.55 4.68
N PHE A 779 -13.57 11.44 4.64
CA PHE A 779 -14.46 11.99 5.66
C PHE A 779 -14.32 11.20 6.96
N PRO A 780 -14.52 11.85 8.13
CA PRO A 780 -14.45 11.19 9.43
C PRO A 780 -15.32 9.93 9.51
N ILE A 781 -14.87 8.92 10.27
CA ILE A 781 -15.62 7.67 10.47
C ILE A 781 -17.06 7.94 10.94
N TRP A 782 -17.24 8.83 11.92
CA TRP A 782 -18.58 9.18 12.42
C TRP A 782 -19.47 9.82 11.35
N TYR A 783 -18.90 10.59 10.42
CA TYR A 783 -19.65 11.23 9.33
C TYR A 783 -20.11 10.19 8.32
N ARG A 784 -19.20 9.29 7.90
CA ARG A 784 -19.49 8.17 6.99
C ARG A 784 -20.53 7.21 7.56
N LEU A 785 -20.44 6.87 8.85
CA LEU A 785 -21.42 6.04 9.55
C LEU A 785 -22.78 6.74 9.69
N ALA A 786 -22.78 8.06 9.94
CA ALA A 786 -24.01 8.83 10.05
C ALA A 786 -24.73 8.96 8.70
N ALA A 787 -23.99 9.09 7.60
CA ALA A 787 -24.54 9.15 6.25
C ALA A 787 -25.39 7.92 5.94
N GLU A 788 -24.85 6.71 6.15
CA GLU A 788 -25.56 5.45 5.87
C GLU A 788 -26.69 5.14 6.86
N ASN A 789 -26.69 5.78 8.03
CA ASN A 789 -27.74 5.56 9.01
C ASN A 789 -29.01 6.34 8.64
N LYS A 790 -30.17 5.84 9.07
CA LYS A 790 -31.44 6.51 8.82
C LYS A 790 -31.45 7.90 9.48
N PRO A 791 -31.82 8.98 8.75
CA PRO A 791 -31.87 10.33 9.31
C PRO A 791 -32.72 10.39 10.59
N GLY A 792 -32.20 11.06 11.62
CA GLY A 792 -32.85 11.19 12.92
C GLY A 792 -32.75 9.98 13.85
N GLN A 793 -32.13 8.87 13.42
CA GLN A 793 -31.74 7.77 14.31
C GLN A 793 -30.28 7.93 14.76
N PHE A 794 -30.00 7.67 16.03
CA PHE A 794 -28.63 7.75 16.55
C PHE A 794 -27.91 6.42 16.40
N LEU A 795 -26.71 6.48 15.83
CA LEU A 795 -25.77 5.38 15.76
C LEU A 795 -24.78 5.51 16.91
N TYR A 796 -24.62 4.43 17.66
CA TYR A 796 -23.72 4.34 18.81
C TYR A 796 -22.56 3.40 18.49
N TYR A 797 -21.34 3.84 18.77
CA TYR A 797 -20.14 3.02 18.66
C TYR A 797 -19.08 3.44 19.69
N VAL A 798 -18.12 2.54 19.94
CA VAL A 798 -16.99 2.76 20.84
C VAL A 798 -15.71 2.92 20.01
N PRO A 799 -14.96 4.03 20.13
CA PRO A 799 -13.69 4.21 19.44
C PRO A 799 -12.61 3.22 19.93
N ASP A 800 -11.87 2.60 19.00
CA ASP A 800 -10.91 1.52 19.30
C ASP A 800 -9.64 1.99 20.05
N ASP A 801 -9.16 3.19 19.74
CA ASP A 801 -7.97 3.79 20.36
C ASP A 801 -8.15 4.05 21.87
N ASP A 802 -9.40 4.22 22.27
CA ASP A 802 -9.84 4.51 23.63
C ASP A 802 -9.85 3.23 24.48
N VAL A 803 -10.29 2.10 23.90
CA VAL A 803 -10.27 0.76 24.54
C VAL A 803 -8.83 0.33 24.85
N ASN A 804 -7.91 0.48 23.88
CA ASN A 804 -6.50 0.08 24.04
C ASN A 804 -5.76 0.87 25.14
N LYS A 805 -6.24 2.07 25.49
CA LYS A 805 -5.66 2.93 26.54
C LYS A 805 -6.45 2.88 27.86
N GLY A 806 -7.45 2.00 27.97
CA GLY A 806 -8.32 1.88 29.15
C GLY A 806 -9.21 3.11 29.39
N LYS A 807 -9.46 3.90 28.33
CA LYS A 807 -10.30 5.11 28.36
C LYS A 807 -11.63 4.77 27.69
N TYR A 808 -12.64 4.50 28.47
CA TYR A 808 -13.93 4.00 27.97
C TYR A 808 -14.87 5.17 27.63
N THR A 809 -14.94 5.58 26.35
CA THR A 809 -15.93 6.55 25.83
C THR A 809 -16.82 5.94 24.76
N ALA A 810 -18.02 6.49 24.57
CA ALA A 810 -18.97 6.11 23.52
C ALA A 810 -19.38 7.35 22.72
N VAL A 811 -19.55 7.17 21.41
CA VAL A 811 -19.96 8.23 20.48
C VAL A 811 -21.35 7.91 19.95
N ALA A 812 -22.25 8.90 20.01
CA ALA A 812 -23.57 8.84 19.41
C ALA A 812 -23.67 9.89 18.29
N VAL A 813 -24.04 9.48 17.08
CA VAL A 813 -24.08 10.37 15.90
C VAL A 813 -25.34 10.16 15.07
N THR A 814 -25.85 11.22 14.44
CA THR A 814 -26.97 11.17 13.50
C THR A 814 -26.75 12.13 12.33
N SER A 815 -27.34 11.82 11.17
CA SER A 815 -27.33 12.68 9.99
C SER A 815 -28.52 13.65 10.00
N VAL A 816 -28.27 14.86 9.51
CA VAL A 816 -29.27 15.92 9.35
C VAL A 816 -29.45 16.16 7.85
N THR A 817 -30.70 16.18 7.38
CA THR A 817 -31.01 16.25 5.95
C THR A 817 -31.89 17.44 5.61
N VAL A 818 -31.79 17.89 4.36
CA VAL A 818 -32.64 18.91 3.75
C VAL A 818 -33.44 18.25 2.65
N THR A 819 -34.71 18.65 2.53
CA THR A 819 -35.61 18.09 1.52
C THR A 819 -36.22 19.22 0.70
N GLU A 820 -36.09 19.18 -0.62
CA GLU A 820 -36.76 20.09 -1.55
C GLU A 820 -37.64 19.25 -2.48
N GLY A 821 -38.96 19.30 -2.27
CA GLY A 821 -39.92 18.48 -3.02
C GLY A 821 -39.74 16.98 -2.78
N LYS A 822 -39.16 16.26 -3.75
CA LYS A 822 -38.85 14.82 -3.66
C LYS A 822 -37.35 14.53 -3.45
N ARG A 823 -36.50 15.54 -3.56
CA ARG A 823 -35.04 15.40 -3.45
C ARG A 823 -34.63 15.59 -2.00
N THR A 824 -33.71 14.75 -1.52
CA THR A 824 -33.21 14.80 -0.15
C THR A 824 -31.70 14.78 -0.15
N ALA A 825 -31.06 15.80 0.42
CA ALA A 825 -29.62 15.91 0.55
C ALA A 825 -29.20 15.93 2.02
N MET A 826 -27.99 15.45 2.33
CA MET A 826 -27.43 15.52 3.68
C MET A 826 -26.75 16.87 3.90
N ALA A 827 -27.15 17.58 4.97
CA ALA A 827 -26.53 18.85 5.37
C ALA A 827 -25.27 18.64 6.22
N GLY A 828 -25.31 17.68 7.15
CA GLY A 828 -24.17 17.40 8.01
C GLY A 828 -24.46 16.26 8.98
N ALA A 829 -23.45 15.91 9.76
CA ALA A 829 -23.56 14.91 10.82
C ALA A 829 -23.26 15.56 12.17
N ILE A 830 -24.14 15.30 13.15
CA ILE A 830 -24.08 15.87 14.49
C ILE A 830 -24.01 14.75 15.52
N GLY A 831 -23.22 14.95 16.56
CA GLY A 831 -22.99 13.91 17.55
C GLY A 831 -22.58 14.42 18.93
N VAL A 832 -22.55 13.47 19.86
CA VAL A 832 -22.12 13.68 21.24
C VAL A 832 -21.22 12.53 21.68
N GLN A 833 -20.13 12.88 22.33
CA GLN A 833 -19.24 11.96 23.02
C GLN A 833 -19.60 11.94 24.50
N MET A 834 -19.79 10.73 25.03
CA MET A 834 -20.14 10.50 26.43
C MET A 834 -19.23 9.44 27.06
N SER A 835 -19.07 9.51 28.38
CA SER A 835 -18.36 8.51 29.15
C SER A 835 -19.19 7.24 29.25
N LEU A 836 -18.52 6.09 29.22
CA LEU A 836 -19.22 4.82 29.40
C LEU A 836 -19.82 4.66 30.80
N ASP A 837 -19.31 5.39 31.81
CA ASP A 837 -19.91 5.39 33.17
C ASP A 837 -21.32 6.02 33.18
N LEU A 838 -21.59 7.01 32.32
CA LEU A 838 -22.93 7.58 32.19
C LEU A 838 -23.89 6.57 31.55
N LEU A 839 -23.43 5.93 30.45
CA LEU A 839 -24.19 4.92 29.74
C LEU A 839 -24.50 3.70 30.63
N GLU A 840 -23.51 3.25 31.40
CA GLU A 840 -23.62 2.17 32.38
C GLU A 840 -24.67 2.50 33.45
N ARG A 841 -24.61 3.71 34.04
CA ARG A 841 -25.60 4.16 35.03
C ARG A 841 -27.03 4.17 34.48
N LYS A 842 -27.22 4.69 33.26
CA LYS A 842 -28.54 4.72 32.59
C LYS A 842 -29.04 3.32 32.24
N PHE A 843 -28.15 2.47 31.75
CA PHE A 843 -28.44 1.09 31.42
C PHE A 843 -28.91 0.32 32.66
N LEU A 844 -28.11 0.31 33.74
CA LEU A 844 -28.42 -0.41 34.98
C LEU A 844 -29.70 0.11 35.65
N ALA A 845 -29.96 1.41 35.59
CA ALA A 845 -31.20 2.01 36.08
C ALA A 845 -32.44 1.52 35.31
N THR A 846 -32.30 1.25 34.01
CA THR A 846 -33.39 0.80 33.14
C THR A 846 -33.61 -0.71 33.23
N THR A 847 -32.54 -1.49 33.37
CA THR A 847 -32.56 -2.96 33.37
C THR A 847 -32.67 -3.56 34.77
N LYS A 848 -33.53 -2.96 35.60
CA LYS A 848 -33.79 -3.38 36.97
C LYS A 848 -35.28 -3.43 37.23
N GLN A 849 -35.80 -4.59 37.61
CA GLN A 849 -37.16 -4.69 38.12
C GLN A 849 -37.24 -4.10 39.54
N SER A 850 -38.34 -3.41 39.83
CA SER A 850 -38.62 -2.91 41.18
C SER A 850 -38.80 -4.07 42.16
N ASN A 851 -38.30 -3.94 43.38
CA ASN A 851 -38.43 -4.97 44.41
C ASN A 851 -39.89 -5.27 44.81
N GLU A 852 -40.85 -4.41 44.44
CA GLU A 852 -42.29 -4.56 44.69
C GLU A 852 -43.03 -5.35 43.59
N THR A 853 -42.35 -5.89 42.58
CA THR A 853 -43.01 -6.72 41.56
C THR A 853 -43.55 -8.00 42.17
N ASP A 854 -44.84 -8.28 41.95
CA ASP A 854 -45.48 -9.53 42.37
C ASP A 854 -44.92 -10.72 41.57
N CYS A 855 -43.92 -11.40 42.15
CA CYS A 855 -43.24 -12.55 41.57
C CYS A 855 -43.99 -13.89 41.82
N SER A 856 -45.19 -13.87 42.41
CA SER A 856 -45.90 -15.08 42.86
C SER A 856 -46.31 -16.02 41.72
N ASN A 857 -46.48 -15.51 40.49
CA ASN A 857 -46.90 -16.27 39.31
C ASN A 857 -45.76 -16.59 38.32
N ILE A 858 -44.51 -16.22 38.64
CA ILE A 858 -43.35 -16.39 37.73
C ILE A 858 -42.39 -17.42 38.34
N GLU A 859 -42.37 -18.65 37.81
CA GLU A 859 -41.33 -19.64 38.11
C GLU A 859 -40.04 -19.28 37.35
N GLY A 860 -39.21 -18.41 37.93
CA GLY A 860 -37.97 -17.91 37.33
C GLY A 860 -37.21 -16.96 38.26
N LEU A 861 -36.15 -16.32 37.74
CA LEU A 861 -35.40 -15.29 38.47
C LEU A 861 -36.25 -14.02 38.57
N CYS A 862 -36.58 -13.60 39.80
CA CYS A 862 -37.36 -12.39 40.07
C CYS A 862 -36.97 -11.80 41.44
N PRO A 863 -36.64 -10.50 41.53
CA PRO A 863 -36.60 -9.50 40.45
C PRO A 863 -35.42 -9.72 39.49
N LEU A 864 -35.67 -9.61 38.18
CA LEU A 864 -34.59 -9.61 37.20
C LEU A 864 -33.79 -8.31 37.29
N SER A 865 -32.47 -8.42 37.41
CA SER A 865 -31.55 -7.28 37.37
C SER A 865 -30.28 -7.65 36.62
N CYS A 866 -29.83 -6.78 35.73
CA CYS A 866 -28.51 -6.90 35.09
C CYS A 866 -27.33 -6.66 36.05
N GLU A 867 -27.58 -6.22 37.29
CA GLU A 867 -26.57 -6.17 38.36
C GLU A 867 -26.34 -7.56 39.00
N SER A 868 -27.23 -8.53 38.76
CA SER A 868 -27.11 -9.86 39.35
C SER A 868 -26.04 -10.70 38.65
N VAL A 869 -25.36 -11.56 39.41
CA VAL A 869 -24.30 -12.46 38.88
C VAL A 869 -24.89 -13.62 38.05
N GLU A 870 -26.22 -13.80 38.07
CA GLU A 870 -26.89 -14.91 37.41
C GLU A 870 -27.16 -14.67 35.92
N ILE A 871 -27.10 -13.42 35.48
CA ILE A 871 -27.42 -13.00 34.11
C ILE A 871 -26.37 -11.99 33.64
N ASN A 872 -25.79 -12.25 32.48
CA ASN A 872 -24.92 -11.31 31.80
C ASN A 872 -25.75 -10.52 30.79
N CYS A 873 -25.68 -9.19 30.88
CA CYS A 873 -26.39 -8.28 29.98
C CYS A 873 -25.39 -7.51 29.13
N TYR A 874 -25.64 -7.49 27.82
CA TYR A 874 -24.79 -6.85 26.84
C TYR A 874 -25.62 -5.92 25.95
N LEU A 875 -25.03 -4.77 25.61
CA LEU A 875 -25.50 -3.91 24.55
C LEU A 875 -24.54 -4.06 23.38
N VAL A 876 -25.03 -4.64 22.29
CA VAL A 876 -24.21 -5.01 21.13
C VAL A 876 -24.64 -4.16 19.94
N ASP A 877 -23.68 -3.64 19.18
CA ASP A 877 -23.99 -2.91 17.96
C ASP A 877 -24.37 -3.83 16.80
N ASN A 878 -24.77 -3.23 15.68
CA ASN A 878 -25.14 -3.93 14.45
C ASN A 878 -24.00 -4.75 13.81
N ASN A 879 -22.74 -4.56 14.21
CA ASN A 879 -21.59 -5.31 13.71
C ASN A 879 -21.12 -6.40 14.69
N GLY A 880 -21.77 -6.53 15.85
CA GLY A 880 -21.43 -7.52 16.86
C GLY A 880 -20.36 -7.08 17.87
N PHE A 881 -20.04 -5.78 17.96
CA PHE A 881 -19.16 -5.24 19.01
C PHE A 881 -19.95 -4.83 20.24
N ILE A 882 -19.36 -5.10 21.40
CA ILE A 882 -19.97 -4.80 22.69
C ILE A 882 -19.77 -3.32 23.00
N VAL A 883 -20.85 -2.55 23.01
CA VAL A 883 -20.85 -1.13 23.42
C VAL A 883 -20.91 -1.00 24.93
N MET A 884 -21.64 -1.90 25.60
CA MET A 884 -21.77 -1.92 27.06
C MET A 884 -21.84 -3.36 27.58
N SER A 885 -21.11 -3.60 28.67
CA SER A 885 -21.13 -4.83 29.47
C SER A 885 -20.95 -4.45 30.94
N THR A 886 -21.41 -5.30 31.85
CA THR A 886 -21.07 -5.23 33.29
C THR A 886 -19.58 -5.45 33.53
N GLU A 887 -18.94 -6.26 32.68
CA GLU A 887 -17.49 -6.49 32.69
C GLU A 887 -16.79 -5.52 31.73
N ARG A 888 -15.97 -4.61 32.29
CA ARG A 888 -15.27 -3.58 31.50
C ARG A 888 -14.30 -4.15 30.46
N GLY A 889 -13.79 -5.36 30.67
CA GLY A 889 -12.88 -6.04 29.74
C GLY A 889 -13.53 -6.52 28.44
N ASP A 890 -14.86 -6.60 28.40
CA ASP A 890 -15.61 -7.04 27.22
C ASP A 890 -15.91 -5.88 26.25
N ILE A 891 -15.88 -4.64 26.74
CA ILE A 891 -16.26 -3.46 25.96
C ILE A 891 -15.29 -3.26 24.79
N GLY A 892 -15.83 -3.03 23.60
CA GLY A 892 -15.08 -2.88 22.35
C GLY A 892 -14.61 -4.20 21.73
N ARG A 893 -14.78 -5.33 22.42
CA ARG A 893 -14.48 -6.65 21.86
C ARG A 893 -15.65 -7.16 21.02
N PHE A 894 -15.33 -8.03 20.08
CA PHE A 894 -16.33 -8.73 19.30
C PHE A 894 -17.03 -9.78 20.16
N PHE A 895 -18.37 -9.78 20.16
CA PHE A 895 -19.17 -10.63 21.02
C PHE A 895 -18.89 -12.13 20.81
N GLY A 896 -18.57 -12.55 19.59
CA GLY A 896 -18.21 -13.95 19.30
C GLY A 896 -16.90 -14.43 19.94
N GLU A 897 -16.01 -13.52 20.35
CA GLU A 897 -14.80 -13.86 21.12
C GLU A 897 -15.10 -14.05 22.61
N VAL A 898 -16.11 -13.36 23.12
CA VAL A 898 -16.56 -13.44 24.52
C VAL A 898 -17.46 -14.68 24.69
N ASP A 899 -18.51 -14.81 23.86
CA ASP A 899 -19.41 -15.97 23.87
C ASP A 899 -19.69 -16.49 22.45
N GLY A 900 -18.81 -17.40 21.99
CA GLY A 900 -18.96 -18.08 20.71
C GLY A 900 -20.20 -18.98 20.63
N SER A 901 -20.77 -19.42 21.76
CA SER A 901 -21.93 -20.33 21.76
C SER A 901 -23.22 -19.60 21.38
N VAL A 902 -23.43 -18.41 21.94
CA VAL A 902 -24.57 -17.55 21.60
C VAL A 902 -24.39 -17.03 20.18
N MET A 903 -23.21 -16.53 19.81
CA MET A 903 -22.97 -16.02 18.46
C MET A 903 -23.17 -17.09 17.38
N ALA A 904 -22.75 -18.34 17.60
CA ALA A 904 -23.03 -19.44 16.67
C ALA A 904 -24.53 -19.68 16.46
N GLN A 905 -25.34 -19.54 17.52
CA GLN A 905 -26.79 -19.67 17.42
C GLN A 905 -27.43 -18.46 16.72
N LEU A 906 -26.92 -17.24 16.94
CA LEU A 906 -27.36 -16.03 16.22
C LEU A 906 -27.05 -16.07 14.72
N LEU A 907 -25.92 -16.70 14.34
CA LEU A 907 -25.61 -16.99 12.94
C LEU A 907 -26.57 -18.03 12.37
N LYS A 908 -26.91 -19.07 13.15
CA LYS A 908 -27.84 -20.12 12.74
C LYS A 908 -29.27 -19.63 12.57
N SER A 909 -29.71 -18.66 13.38
CA SER A 909 -31.03 -18.03 13.25
C SER A 909 -31.11 -17.05 12.06
N GLY A 910 -29.98 -16.71 11.45
CA GLY A 910 -29.90 -15.74 10.35
C GLY A 910 -29.94 -14.28 10.81
N LEU A 911 -29.92 -14.02 12.12
CA LEU A 911 -29.96 -12.67 12.70
C LEU A 911 -28.64 -11.92 12.49
N TYR A 912 -27.52 -12.63 12.59
CA TYR A 912 -26.23 -12.14 12.08
C TYR A 912 -25.86 -12.88 10.81
N LYS A 913 -25.32 -12.13 9.84
CA LYS A 913 -24.74 -12.70 8.62
C LYS A 913 -23.23 -12.54 8.68
N ARG A 914 -22.52 -13.63 8.38
CA ARG A 914 -21.07 -13.62 8.21
C ARG A 914 -20.75 -13.12 6.79
N VAL A 915 -20.00 -12.04 6.72
CA VAL A 915 -19.46 -11.45 5.49
C VAL A 915 -17.98 -11.81 5.42
N THR A 916 -17.50 -12.33 4.32
CA THR A 916 -16.07 -12.56 4.10
C THR A 916 -15.48 -11.36 3.38
N LEU A 917 -14.45 -10.77 3.96
CA LEU A 917 -13.69 -9.67 3.40
C LEU A 917 -12.27 -10.15 3.10
N TYR A 918 -11.66 -9.60 2.06
CA TYR A 918 -10.33 -9.95 1.61
C TYR A 918 -9.39 -8.75 1.75
N ASP A 919 -8.16 -9.02 2.20
CA ASP A 919 -7.05 -8.07 2.20
C ASP A 919 -5.89 -8.67 1.40
N TYR A 920 -5.76 -8.22 0.16
CA TYR A 920 -4.69 -8.60 -0.77
C TYR A 920 -3.36 -7.88 -0.51
N GLN A 921 -3.37 -6.84 0.34
CA GLN A 921 -2.19 -6.04 0.66
C GLN A 921 -1.66 -6.40 2.07
N ALA A 922 -2.05 -7.53 2.65
CA ALA A 922 -1.62 -7.92 3.98
C ALA A 922 -0.15 -8.39 4.00
N MET A 923 0.45 -8.35 5.19
CA MET A 923 1.80 -8.86 5.42
C MET A 923 1.72 -10.05 6.39
N CYS A 924 2.20 -11.20 5.98
CA CYS A 924 2.22 -12.41 6.78
C CYS A 924 3.63 -12.72 7.26
N LYS A 925 3.72 -13.38 8.41
CA LYS A 925 4.98 -13.96 8.87
C LYS A 925 5.35 -15.11 7.95
N ASN A 926 6.57 -15.08 7.42
CA ASN A 926 7.05 -16.16 6.59
C ASN A 926 7.18 -17.45 7.42
N SER A 927 6.24 -18.38 7.24
CA SER A 927 6.33 -19.72 7.83
C SER A 927 7.32 -20.55 7.02
N HIS A 928 8.59 -20.16 6.97
CA HIS A 928 9.58 -21.14 6.57
C HIS A 928 9.40 -22.31 7.54
N HIS A 929 9.15 -23.49 6.97
CA HIS A 929 9.41 -24.75 7.64
C HIS A 929 10.90 -24.76 7.98
N HIS A 930 11.29 -24.06 9.03
CA HIS A 930 12.26 -24.63 9.92
C HIS A 930 11.71 -26.03 10.16
N SER A 931 12.45 -27.05 9.72
CA SER A 931 12.31 -28.36 10.32
C SER A 931 12.33 -28.08 11.81
N SER A 932 11.16 -28.04 12.44
CA SER A 932 11.05 -27.63 13.82
C SER A 932 12.00 -28.55 14.57
N GLY A 933 13.12 -27.98 15.03
CA GLY A 933 14.03 -28.67 15.95
C GLY A 933 13.30 -29.05 17.24
N ALA A 934 12.08 -28.54 17.43
CA ALA A 934 11.07 -29.04 18.34
C ALA A 934 10.48 -30.39 17.89
N ARG A 935 11.33 -31.43 17.84
CA ARG A 935 10.91 -32.76 18.31
C ARG A 935 11.27 -32.82 19.80
N PRO A 936 10.33 -32.63 20.73
CA PRO A 936 10.62 -32.46 22.15
C PRO A 936 11.30 -33.68 22.80
N LEU A 937 11.29 -34.83 22.14
CA LEU A 937 11.88 -36.08 22.63
C LEU A 937 13.35 -36.31 22.20
N LEU A 938 13.85 -35.62 21.17
CA LEU A 938 15.19 -35.89 20.59
C LEU A 938 16.18 -34.72 20.71
N SER A 939 15.72 -33.52 21.06
CA SER A 939 16.58 -32.34 21.21
C SER A 939 17.71 -32.47 22.26
N PRO A 940 17.55 -33.20 23.39
CA PRO A 940 18.65 -33.34 24.35
C PRO A 940 19.79 -34.19 23.78
N PHE A 941 19.45 -35.23 23.02
CA PHE A 941 20.43 -36.14 22.41
C PHE A 941 21.21 -35.48 21.28
N TYR A 942 20.56 -34.68 20.43
CA TYR A 942 21.27 -33.93 19.39
C TYR A 942 22.14 -32.81 19.98
N GLY A 943 21.68 -32.15 21.06
CA GLY A 943 22.49 -31.19 21.80
C GLY A 943 23.73 -31.82 22.43
N LEU A 944 23.59 -33.00 23.04
CA LEU A 944 24.70 -33.75 23.60
C LEU A 944 25.66 -34.26 22.52
N MET A 945 25.14 -34.77 21.40
CA MET A 945 25.96 -35.23 20.27
C MET A 945 26.72 -34.08 19.61
N ALA A 946 26.11 -32.90 19.49
CA ALA A 946 26.77 -31.70 18.98
C ALA A 946 27.85 -31.20 19.95
N ALA A 947 27.61 -31.24 21.27
CA ALA A 947 28.60 -30.90 22.28
C ALA A 947 29.79 -31.88 22.25
N VAL A 948 29.54 -33.18 22.12
CA VAL A 948 30.60 -34.20 21.98
C VAL A 948 31.38 -34.00 20.68
N LYS A 949 30.70 -33.72 19.56
CA LYS A 949 31.36 -33.47 18.27
C LYS A 949 32.18 -32.19 18.29
N TRP A 950 31.69 -31.13 18.92
CA TRP A 950 32.42 -29.88 19.15
C TRP A 950 33.65 -30.12 20.04
N LEU A 951 33.49 -30.86 21.14
CA LEU A 951 34.59 -31.20 22.04
C LEU A 951 35.66 -32.03 21.33
N PHE A 952 35.27 -33.03 20.53
CA PHE A 952 36.20 -33.83 19.75
C PHE A 952 36.90 -33.04 18.64
N SER A 953 36.18 -32.14 17.96
CA SER A 953 36.76 -31.29 16.92
C SER A 953 37.78 -30.31 17.50
N ASN A 954 37.47 -29.72 18.65
CA ASN A 954 38.39 -28.82 19.35
C ASN A 954 39.54 -29.55 20.02
N LEU A 955 39.32 -30.77 20.54
CA LEU A 955 40.39 -31.61 21.06
C LEU A 955 41.33 -32.05 19.93
N MET A 956 40.81 -32.36 18.74
CA MET A 956 41.63 -32.67 17.57
C MET A 956 42.41 -31.46 17.06
N LEU A 957 41.79 -30.28 16.98
CA LEU A 957 42.48 -29.03 16.65
C LEU A 957 43.55 -28.68 17.69
N PHE A 958 43.24 -28.82 18.98
CA PHE A 958 44.18 -28.62 20.08
C PHE A 958 45.36 -29.60 20.05
N LEU A 959 45.13 -30.86 19.66
CA LEU A 959 46.19 -31.86 19.49
C LEU A 959 47.01 -31.63 18.21
N LEU A 960 46.41 -31.07 17.15
CA LEU A 960 47.09 -30.73 15.90
C LEU A 960 47.89 -29.42 16.00
N GLU A 961 47.48 -28.47 16.83
CA GLU A 961 48.07 -27.13 16.97
C GLU A 961 48.88 -26.94 18.27
N PHE A 962 49.19 -28.00 19.02
CA PHE A 962 49.89 -27.88 20.32
C PHE A 962 51.35 -27.38 20.14
N ASN A 963 51.52 -26.06 20.06
CA ASN A 963 52.79 -25.35 20.01
C ASN A 963 52.86 -24.38 21.20
N ILE A 964 53.85 -24.59 22.08
CA ILE A 964 54.00 -23.90 23.39
C ILE A 964 54.16 -22.37 23.23
N CYS A 965 54.50 -21.87 22.03
CA CYS A 965 54.65 -20.44 21.75
C CYS A 965 53.33 -19.66 21.54
N GLY A 966 52.16 -20.31 21.47
CA GLY A 966 50.88 -19.64 21.26
C GLY A 966 50.25 -19.03 22.53
N LEU A 967 50.80 -19.30 23.72
CA LEU A 967 50.18 -18.94 25.00
C LEU A 967 50.30 -17.44 25.39
N TRP A 968 50.96 -16.62 24.56
CA TRP A 968 51.33 -15.23 24.89
C TRP A 968 50.76 -14.18 23.91
N HIS A 969 49.88 -14.53 22.98
CA HIS A 969 49.11 -13.55 22.19
C HIS A 969 47.61 -13.78 22.36
N ASN A 970 46.97 -12.81 23.01
CA ASN A 970 45.57 -12.82 23.37
C ASN A 970 44.81 -11.93 22.37
N ASP A 971 44.59 -12.41 21.15
CA ASP A 971 43.81 -11.68 20.14
C ASP A 971 43.01 -12.65 19.26
N TYR A 972 41.97 -13.29 19.82
CA TYR A 972 40.83 -13.77 19.03
C TYR A 972 39.58 -13.87 19.92
N LEU A 973 38.99 -12.71 20.24
CA LEU A 973 37.60 -12.64 20.71
C LEU A 973 36.73 -12.32 19.50
N ALA A 974 36.41 -13.34 18.71
CA ALA A 974 35.39 -13.24 17.68
C ALA A 974 34.04 -13.16 18.38
N ASP A 975 33.51 -11.95 18.49
CA ASP A 975 32.19 -11.68 19.03
C ASP A 975 31.14 -12.25 18.06
N ALA A 976 30.64 -13.44 18.35
CA ALA A 976 29.56 -14.06 17.59
C ALA A 976 28.26 -13.31 17.88
N HIS A 977 28.07 -12.19 17.20
CA HIS A 977 26.77 -11.52 17.12
C HIS A 977 25.78 -12.48 16.45
N ARG A 978 25.05 -13.21 17.29
CA ARG A 978 23.86 -13.95 16.88
C ARG A 978 22.81 -12.91 16.53
N GLN A 979 22.83 -12.42 15.28
CA GLN A 979 21.69 -11.71 14.73
C GLN A 979 20.46 -12.58 14.99
N LYS A 980 19.56 -12.13 15.86
CA LYS A 980 18.16 -12.56 15.80
C LYS A 980 17.76 -12.27 14.36
N LYS A 981 17.68 -13.31 13.51
CA LYS A 981 16.98 -13.20 12.23
C LYS A 981 15.57 -12.79 12.61
N VAL A 982 15.29 -11.50 12.53
CA VAL A 982 13.95 -10.95 12.63
C VAL A 982 13.14 -11.71 11.60
N GLU A 983 12.06 -12.37 12.04
CA GLU A 983 11.16 -13.08 11.14
C GLU A 983 10.69 -12.09 10.08
N SER A 984 11.13 -12.27 8.83
CA SER A 984 10.77 -11.37 7.76
C SER A 984 9.28 -11.54 7.44
N MET A 985 8.56 -10.42 7.45
CA MET A 985 7.19 -10.34 6.97
C MET A 985 7.22 -10.29 5.44
N VAL A 986 6.37 -11.08 4.78
CA VAL A 986 6.26 -11.17 3.32
C VAL A 986 4.83 -10.82 2.91
N PRO A 987 4.61 -10.18 1.76
CA PRO A 987 3.26 -9.95 1.24
C PRO A 987 2.45 -11.25 1.14
N CYS A 988 1.18 -11.18 1.53
CA CYS A 988 0.27 -12.32 1.51
C CYS A 988 -1.18 -11.87 1.38
N ASN A 989 -2.04 -12.78 0.94
CA ASN A 989 -3.47 -12.55 0.89
C ASN A 989 -4.10 -13.07 2.17
N THR A 990 -4.90 -12.24 2.85
CA THR A 990 -5.63 -12.65 4.04
C THR A 990 -7.13 -12.51 3.86
N GLU A 991 -7.89 -13.43 4.41
CA GLU A 991 -9.34 -13.32 4.55
C GLU A 991 -9.68 -13.05 6.01
N TYR A 992 -10.64 -12.17 6.26
CA TYR A 992 -11.16 -11.95 7.60
C TYR A 992 -12.69 -11.89 7.60
N PRO A 993 -13.34 -12.43 8.65
CA PRO A 993 -14.78 -12.41 8.74
C PRO A 993 -15.26 -11.07 9.32
N GLY A 994 -16.22 -10.43 8.63
CA GLY A 994 -17.06 -9.37 9.18
C GLY A 994 -18.45 -9.89 9.53
N PHE A 995 -19.18 -9.15 10.36
CA PHE A 995 -20.54 -9.51 10.76
C PHE A 995 -21.48 -8.31 10.63
N ILE A 996 -22.70 -8.60 10.21
CA ILE A 996 -23.77 -7.61 10.10
C ILE A 996 -25.09 -8.17 10.64
N TYR A 997 -25.78 -7.34 11.40
CA TYR A 997 -27.12 -7.60 11.93
C TYR A 997 -28.19 -7.35 10.86
N ASP A 998 -29.08 -8.33 10.69
CA ASP A 998 -30.24 -8.19 9.81
C ASP A 998 -31.41 -7.53 10.57
N SER A 999 -31.68 -6.26 10.26
CA SER A 999 -32.72 -5.47 10.91
C SER A 999 -34.16 -5.95 10.66
N THR A 1000 -34.37 -6.92 9.77
CA THR A 1000 -35.70 -7.53 9.57
C THR A 1000 -36.13 -8.38 10.75
N ILE A 1001 -35.20 -8.94 11.52
CA ILE A 1001 -35.47 -9.82 12.66
C ILE A 1001 -35.28 -9.05 13.97
N ARG A 1002 -36.39 -8.62 14.58
CA ARG A 1002 -36.37 -7.74 15.76
C ARG A 1002 -36.10 -8.46 17.10
N GLU A 1003 -36.44 -9.74 17.19
CA GLU A 1003 -36.36 -10.51 18.44
C GLU A 1003 -35.97 -11.96 18.16
N THR A 1004 -35.16 -12.54 19.04
CA THR A 1004 -34.88 -13.98 19.04
C THR A 1004 -34.63 -14.48 20.45
N ASN A 1005 -35.08 -15.70 20.74
CA ASN A 1005 -34.79 -16.39 21.98
C ASN A 1005 -34.48 -17.87 21.69
N SER A 1006 -33.52 -18.44 22.41
CA SER A 1006 -33.16 -19.85 22.22
C SER A 1006 -32.51 -20.42 23.46
N ILE A 1007 -32.57 -21.74 23.58
CA ILE A 1007 -31.87 -22.52 24.59
C ILE A 1007 -30.76 -23.32 23.90
N ILE A 1008 -29.52 -23.12 24.35
CA ILE A 1008 -28.31 -23.77 23.87
C ILE A 1008 -28.00 -24.95 24.79
N LYS A 1009 -27.81 -26.15 24.22
CA LYS A 1009 -27.43 -27.35 24.99
C LYS A 1009 -25.91 -27.51 24.95
N CYS A 1010 -25.25 -27.42 26.11
CA CYS A 1010 -23.80 -27.48 26.26
C CYS A 1010 -23.36 -28.77 26.98
N GLY A 1011 -23.78 -29.91 26.44
CA GLY A 1011 -23.55 -31.23 27.03
C GLY A 1011 -24.37 -31.44 28.31
N ARG A 1012 -23.81 -31.07 29.48
CA ARG A 1012 -24.40 -31.31 30.81
C ARG A 1012 -25.24 -30.14 31.35
N CYS A 1013 -25.10 -28.94 30.78
CA CYS A 1013 -25.89 -27.76 31.15
C CYS A 1013 -26.62 -27.18 29.93
N GLN A 1014 -27.61 -26.35 30.21
CA GLN A 1014 -28.36 -25.61 29.20
C GLN A 1014 -28.21 -24.12 29.48
N LYS A 1015 -28.02 -23.33 28.43
CA LYS A 1015 -27.82 -21.88 28.50
C LYS A 1015 -28.90 -21.19 27.68
N MET A 1016 -29.67 -20.29 28.29
CA MET A 1016 -30.70 -19.52 27.59
C MET A 1016 -30.19 -18.12 27.24
N PHE A 1017 -30.62 -17.60 26.09
CA PHE A 1017 -30.47 -16.18 25.78
C PHE A 1017 -31.75 -15.59 25.19
N VAL A 1018 -31.93 -14.28 25.39
CA VAL A 1018 -32.97 -13.46 24.78
C VAL A 1018 -32.30 -12.24 24.18
N LEU A 1019 -32.62 -11.96 22.92
CA LEU A 1019 -32.08 -10.84 22.15
C LEU A 1019 -33.25 -9.98 21.65
N GLN A 1020 -33.15 -8.67 21.89
CA GLN A 1020 -34.14 -7.69 21.47
C GLN A 1020 -33.46 -6.46 20.85
N GLN A 1021 -33.95 -6.01 19.69
CA GLN A 1021 -33.51 -4.75 19.09
C GLN A 1021 -33.94 -3.54 19.93
N VAL A 1022 -33.02 -2.59 20.13
CA VAL A 1022 -33.33 -1.27 20.70
C VAL A 1022 -33.87 -0.38 19.58
N VAL A 1023 -35.11 0.10 19.72
CA VAL A 1023 -35.76 0.91 18.68
C VAL A 1023 -35.01 2.24 18.48
N ASN A 1024 -35.02 2.79 17.26
CA ASN A 1024 -34.36 4.06 16.91
C ASN A 1024 -32.85 4.14 17.19
N SER A 1025 -32.17 3.00 17.30
CA SER A 1025 -30.71 2.91 17.34
C SER A 1025 -30.19 1.68 16.57
N ASN A 1026 -28.88 1.60 16.40
CA ASN A 1026 -28.19 0.42 15.86
C ASN A 1026 -27.94 -0.68 16.90
N LEU A 1027 -28.44 -0.52 18.13
CA LEU A 1027 -28.10 -1.37 19.26
C LEU A 1027 -29.08 -2.51 19.45
N VAL A 1028 -28.58 -3.59 20.04
CA VAL A 1028 -29.33 -4.79 20.39
C VAL A 1028 -29.04 -5.12 21.85
N LEU A 1029 -30.09 -5.31 22.63
CA LEU A 1029 -30.04 -5.77 24.01
C LEU A 1029 -29.99 -7.29 24.03
N LEU A 1030 -28.92 -7.85 24.57
CA LEU A 1030 -28.70 -9.28 24.67
C LEU A 1030 -28.56 -9.69 26.14
N MET A 1031 -29.44 -10.57 26.59
CA MET A 1031 -29.41 -11.14 27.94
C MET A 1031 -29.10 -12.63 27.87
N VAL A 1032 -28.07 -13.03 28.62
CA VAL A 1032 -27.52 -14.38 28.58
C VAL A 1032 -27.43 -14.93 30.00
N GLN A 1033 -27.86 -16.17 30.20
CA GLN A 1033 -27.74 -16.82 31.49
C GLN A 1033 -26.27 -17.20 31.81
N ALA A 1034 -25.79 -16.88 33.02
CA ALA A 1034 -24.38 -17.02 33.39
C ALA A 1034 -23.98 -18.40 33.94
N ASP A 1035 -24.93 -19.32 34.15
CA ASP A 1035 -24.75 -20.57 34.90
C ASP A 1035 -24.02 -21.70 34.16
N CYS A 1036 -23.74 -21.55 32.86
CA CYS A 1036 -23.23 -22.61 32.00
C CYS A 1036 -22.10 -22.12 31.07
N ASP A 1037 -20.91 -22.71 31.21
CA ASP A 1037 -19.78 -22.50 30.30
C ASP A 1037 -19.84 -23.48 29.12
N CYS A 1038 -19.97 -22.93 27.92
CA CYS A 1038 -20.11 -23.66 26.66
C CYS A 1038 -18.82 -23.67 25.82
N SER A 1039 -17.73 -23.10 26.32
CA SER A 1039 -16.45 -22.90 25.60
C SER A 1039 -15.81 -24.19 25.06
N ARG A 1040 -16.03 -25.33 25.72
CA ARG A 1040 -15.51 -26.63 25.27
C ARG A 1040 -16.17 -27.17 24.02
N GLN A 1041 -17.44 -26.84 23.79
CA GLN A 1041 -18.23 -27.36 22.67
C GLN A 1041 -18.29 -26.36 21.51
N TYR A 1042 -18.23 -25.07 21.81
CA TYR A 1042 -18.21 -23.99 20.83
C TYR A 1042 -16.92 -23.20 20.98
N ALA A 1043 -16.05 -23.29 19.97
CA ALA A 1043 -14.85 -22.47 19.92
C ALA A 1043 -15.21 -20.98 19.76
N PRO A 1044 -14.39 -20.06 20.29
CA PRO A 1044 -14.61 -18.63 20.09
C PRO A 1044 -14.53 -18.29 18.60
N ILE A 1045 -15.44 -17.43 18.15
CA ILE A 1045 -15.48 -16.94 16.78
C ILE A 1045 -14.65 -15.66 16.74
N THR A 1046 -13.44 -15.75 16.21
CA THR A 1046 -12.49 -14.63 16.15
C THR A 1046 -12.64 -13.83 14.85
N LEU A 1047 -12.31 -12.55 14.92
CA LEU A 1047 -12.15 -11.67 13.75
C LEU A 1047 -10.72 -11.73 13.16
N THR A 1048 -9.89 -12.68 13.61
CA THR A 1048 -8.48 -12.73 13.23
C THR A 1048 -8.33 -13.07 11.74
N PRO A 1049 -7.51 -12.30 11.00
CA PRO A 1049 -7.25 -12.56 9.59
C PRO A 1049 -6.54 -13.91 9.44
N ARG A 1050 -6.93 -14.66 8.40
CA ARG A 1050 -6.35 -15.96 8.05
C ARG A 1050 -5.69 -15.85 6.68
N GLU A 1051 -4.47 -16.35 6.57
CA GLU A 1051 -3.77 -16.43 5.29
C GLU A 1051 -4.51 -17.36 4.32
N VAL A 1052 -4.81 -16.85 3.12
CA VAL A 1052 -5.40 -17.61 2.03
C VAL A 1052 -4.28 -18.43 1.38
N LYS A 1053 -4.28 -19.74 1.65
CA LYS A 1053 -3.31 -20.66 1.04
C LYS A 1053 -3.84 -21.17 -0.29
N TYR A 1054 -3.29 -20.65 -1.39
CA TYR A 1054 -3.60 -21.13 -2.73
C TYR A 1054 -2.98 -22.49 -3.00
N ASN A 1055 -3.71 -23.32 -3.75
CA ASN A 1055 -3.13 -24.55 -4.31
C ASN A 1055 -2.00 -24.19 -5.31
N ALA A 1056 -0.96 -25.03 -5.41
CA ALA A 1056 0.21 -24.74 -6.24
C ALA A 1056 -0.16 -24.50 -7.73
N THR A 1057 -1.19 -25.21 -8.22
CA THR A 1057 -1.72 -25.02 -9.59
C THR A 1057 -2.39 -23.66 -9.78
N VAL A 1058 -3.15 -23.20 -8.78
CA VAL A 1058 -3.82 -21.90 -8.81
C VAL A 1058 -2.78 -20.77 -8.73
N LYS A 1059 -1.76 -20.92 -7.87
CA LYS A 1059 -0.65 -19.97 -7.79
C LYS A 1059 0.09 -19.87 -9.14
N CYS A 1060 0.40 -21.00 -9.76
CA CYS A 1060 1.03 -21.06 -11.08
C CYS A 1060 0.17 -20.39 -12.16
N ASN A 1061 -1.13 -20.65 -12.17
CA ASN A 1061 -2.04 -20.01 -13.13
C ASN A 1061 -2.14 -18.48 -12.93
N ARG A 1062 -2.11 -18.00 -11.68
CA ARG A 1062 -2.11 -16.56 -11.37
C ARG A 1062 -0.81 -15.88 -11.78
N MET A 1063 0.35 -16.53 -11.61
CA MET A 1063 1.63 -15.98 -12.07
C MET A 1063 1.75 -16.01 -13.60
N LYS A 1064 1.08 -16.97 -14.26
CA LYS A 1064 0.99 -17.04 -15.73
C LYS A 1064 -0.07 -16.14 -16.34
N SER A 1065 -1.13 -15.81 -15.60
CA SER A 1065 -2.26 -15.09 -16.14
C SER A 1065 -1.82 -13.68 -16.51
N GLN A 1066 -1.64 -13.46 -17.81
CA GLN A 1066 -1.39 -12.15 -18.37
C GLN A 1066 -2.72 -11.43 -18.38
N LYS A 1067 -2.94 -10.56 -17.39
CA LYS A 1067 -4.08 -9.66 -17.40
C LYS A 1067 -3.99 -8.74 -18.62
N ILE A 1068 -5.14 -8.21 -19.04
CA ILE A 1068 -5.18 -7.28 -20.16
C ILE A 1068 -4.35 -6.04 -19.80
N ARG A 1069 -3.50 -5.62 -20.74
CA ARG A 1069 -2.62 -4.45 -20.63
C ARG A 1069 -2.60 -3.70 -21.95
N ARG A 1070 -2.35 -2.39 -21.91
CA ARG A 1070 -2.09 -1.56 -23.09
C ARG A 1070 -0.59 -1.38 -23.25
N ARG A 1071 -0.03 -1.87 -24.35
CA ARG A 1071 1.41 -1.75 -24.64
C ARG A 1071 1.79 -0.29 -24.90
N PRO A 1072 3.04 0.11 -24.61
CA PRO A 1072 3.59 1.35 -25.13
C PRO A 1072 3.45 1.41 -26.65
N GLU A 1073 3.15 2.59 -27.19
CA GLU A 1073 2.93 2.78 -28.64
C GLU A 1073 4.24 2.73 -29.44
N SER A 1074 5.33 3.22 -28.84
CA SER A 1074 6.66 3.26 -29.45
C SER A 1074 7.52 2.03 -29.09
N CYS A 1075 8.36 1.62 -30.03
CA CYS A 1075 9.32 0.55 -29.85
C CYS A 1075 10.51 0.73 -30.81
N HIS A 1076 11.71 0.84 -30.24
CA HIS A 1076 12.95 1.05 -30.98
C HIS A 1076 13.89 -0.14 -30.82
N ALA A 1077 13.63 -1.22 -31.54
CA ALA A 1077 14.42 -2.46 -31.41
C ALA A 1077 15.62 -2.56 -32.37
N TYR A 1078 15.48 -2.03 -33.58
CA TYR A 1078 16.44 -2.22 -34.66
C TYR A 1078 16.59 -0.96 -35.51
N HIS A 1079 17.85 -0.63 -35.84
CA HIS A 1079 18.17 0.39 -36.84
C HIS A 1079 19.23 -0.13 -37.83
N PRO A 1080 19.11 0.10 -39.16
CA PRO A 1080 20.07 -0.39 -40.15
C PRO A 1080 21.48 0.19 -40.00
N HIS A 1081 21.59 1.45 -39.58
CA HIS A 1081 22.88 2.16 -39.43
C HIS A 1081 23.57 1.93 -38.07
N GLU A 1082 23.01 1.08 -37.22
CA GLU A 1082 23.57 0.75 -35.92
C GLU A 1082 24.97 0.11 -36.05
N ASN A 1083 25.97 0.71 -35.40
CA ASN A 1083 27.31 0.11 -35.34
C ASN A 1083 27.33 -1.11 -34.39
N ALA A 1084 27.43 -2.30 -34.96
CA ALA A 1084 27.52 -3.55 -34.22
C ALA A 1084 28.96 -3.99 -33.90
N LYS A 1085 29.98 -3.20 -34.29
CA LYS A 1085 31.39 -3.58 -34.11
C LYS A 1085 31.93 -3.28 -32.71
N ASP A 1086 31.32 -2.37 -31.97
CA ASP A 1086 31.74 -2.00 -30.61
C ASP A 1086 31.16 -3.00 -29.60
N CYS A 1087 31.93 -4.07 -29.35
CA CYS A 1087 31.59 -5.16 -28.43
C CYS A 1087 32.73 -5.39 -27.41
N GLY A 1088 32.52 -4.90 -26.18
CA GLY A 1088 33.40 -5.07 -25.02
C GLY A 1088 34.46 -3.98 -24.85
N GLY A 1089 34.59 -3.46 -23.62
CA GLY A 1089 35.51 -2.38 -23.24
C GLY A 1089 36.94 -2.85 -22.92
N ALA A 1090 37.61 -3.49 -23.88
CA ALA A 1090 39.05 -3.74 -23.75
C ALA A 1090 39.82 -2.62 -24.45
N CYS A 1091 40.67 -1.90 -23.73
CA CYS A 1091 41.70 -1.08 -24.37
C CYS A 1091 42.50 -1.97 -25.32
N GLU A 1092 42.40 -1.73 -26.62
CA GLU A 1092 43.36 -2.29 -27.56
C GLU A 1092 44.73 -1.75 -27.16
N ILE A 1093 45.57 -2.62 -26.58
CA ILE A 1093 46.97 -2.30 -26.38
C ILE A 1093 47.59 -2.25 -27.77
N SER A 1094 47.59 -1.07 -28.39
CA SER A 1094 48.34 -0.86 -29.61
C SER A 1094 49.81 -1.07 -29.27
N ILE A 1095 50.44 -2.04 -29.92
CA ILE A 1095 51.88 -2.23 -29.80
C ILE A 1095 52.51 -0.98 -30.42
N SER A 1096 53.13 -0.14 -29.59
CA SER A 1096 53.91 0.98 -30.09
C SER A 1096 55.00 0.43 -31.00
N VAL A 1097 54.81 0.63 -32.30
CA VAL A 1097 55.74 0.21 -33.36
C VAL A 1097 57.15 0.73 -33.05
N ALA A 1098 57.24 1.94 -32.47
CA ALA A 1098 58.50 2.51 -32.01
C ALA A 1098 59.18 1.68 -30.91
N LEU A 1099 58.45 1.22 -29.89
CA LEU A 1099 59.01 0.37 -28.81
C LEU A 1099 59.39 -1.03 -29.32
N PHE A 1100 58.63 -1.57 -30.27
CA PHE A 1100 58.97 -2.84 -30.92
C PHE A 1100 60.23 -2.74 -31.79
N PHE A 1101 60.38 -1.65 -32.55
CA PHE A 1101 61.63 -1.39 -33.28
C PHE A 1101 62.80 -1.10 -32.34
N LEU A 1102 62.57 -0.39 -31.24
CA LEU A 1102 63.61 -0.12 -30.24
C LEU A 1102 64.10 -1.42 -29.59
N SER A 1103 63.19 -2.35 -29.26
CA SER A 1103 63.54 -3.65 -28.70
C SER A 1103 64.23 -4.58 -29.71
N LEU A 1104 63.85 -4.50 -30.99
CA LEU A 1104 64.53 -5.21 -32.06
C LEU A 1104 65.96 -4.69 -32.27
N VAL A 1105 66.15 -3.37 -32.22
CA VAL A 1105 67.47 -2.72 -32.36
C VAL A 1105 68.34 -3.00 -31.15
N THR A 1106 67.82 -2.98 -29.92
CA THR A 1106 68.60 -3.35 -28.74
C THR A 1106 68.95 -4.84 -28.74
N SER A 1107 68.05 -5.71 -29.20
CA SER A 1107 68.36 -7.14 -29.39
C SER A 1107 69.42 -7.39 -30.47
N LEU A 1108 69.48 -6.56 -31.52
CA LEU A 1108 70.51 -6.63 -32.55
C LEU A 1108 71.84 -6.02 -32.09
N ALA A 1109 71.81 -5.07 -31.16
CA ALA A 1109 73.02 -4.49 -30.56
C ALA A 1109 73.61 -5.33 -29.41
N LEU A 1110 72.82 -6.25 -28.84
CA LEU A 1110 73.24 -7.22 -27.82
C LEU A 1110 73.75 -8.55 -28.40
N ARG A 1111 73.70 -8.72 -29.74
CA ARG A 1111 74.44 -9.74 -30.50
C ARG A 1111 75.69 -9.12 -31.09
#